data_AF-A0A2G6T964-F1
#
_entry.id   AF-A0A2G6T964-F1
#
_cell.length_a   1.000
_cell.length_b   1.000
_cell.length_c   1.000
_cell.angle_alpha   90.00
_cell.angle_beta   90.00
_cell.angle_gamma   90.00
#
_symmetry.space_group_name_H-M   'P 1'
#
loop_
_entity.id
_entity.type
_entity.pdbx_description
1 polymer ?
#
loop_
_entity_poly.entity_id
_entity_poly.type
_entity_poly.pdbx_seq_one_letter_code
_entity_poly.pdbx_strand_id
1 'polypeptide(L)'
;MAEPVSISAKIKISEENYKKYLRKVSQDIASSVFDCIKNEDSNYFVFKYVKKENAFYAFFFFNYGNSDFLLHHSLLHNLKQIEAYLDQESIGYIIANVNAYNCAKADLIFAAKIKNKKISAARFSSKETNEFWNDAAKYFFEETETDFYTAFLFKQIIDKSIVKKVEKLQEEHRTQTLKNSLHTATLEQPIEIFANYFYNGITFYTVELNEITSFVNVNLQELRKTDYGLRDDSSIIIGNLRIMIRDGAKFKKHQRASMRYYASLETVYSSSLEAYPNSDGASFKMYSEYVAEDHLHIYFVGQQFLKTDVGDYKINSCGYYYQNIVLYSAKQIRVGRIVINGIDEASFSIISEIAGMLVSNSRSDLSHFILHCKDKNGELIIRERNLHKPNVVVERISSLSNYLNNLEKKNKENSLTYIPGKFYEYGVEKYYTGMNQWLKKYFEKEYQKNIYSAYLHRGFNDYFYCCFQLYLKSNDTIHFEKAIVLFDKIEKTCFVEPFIFHNIACIYTALNFLDKAIESITAAIYCGYEGIDLIWDDIHLKSLFIHPQFILIKEYYYTYASQYPIIDEPLLDMLNTVITESSPITAASYPSPIRDTLYRVLQNFYIPDYNLLSNEEKHPWRKINPKITLFLNNAFCHHLSQLGYIELYNQYKNYEVINAKTHYYAMVAFFRSAHFKYRMCAHSDYLSIADKIKDLIAKNKTTAEIIELEKEIKASPINKILNIL
;
A
#
# COMPACT_ATOMS: atom_id res chain seq x y z
N MET A 1 41.50 10.99 -7.35
CA MET A 1 40.19 10.47 -7.81
C MET A 1 39.88 11.20 -9.12
N ALA A 2 39.42 10.50 -10.16
CA ALA A 2 39.04 11.18 -11.40
C ALA A 2 37.81 12.06 -11.12
N GLU A 3 37.85 13.33 -11.53
CA GLU A 3 36.68 14.21 -11.44
C GLU A 3 35.62 13.75 -12.45
N PRO A 4 34.32 13.95 -12.17
CA PRO A 4 33.28 13.68 -13.14
C PRO A 4 33.45 14.53 -14.39
N VAL A 5 33.12 13.98 -15.54
CA VAL A 5 33.28 14.62 -16.85
C VAL A 5 31.95 14.71 -17.58
N SER A 6 31.80 15.65 -18.53
CA SER A 6 30.54 15.83 -19.24
C SER A 6 30.67 16.16 -20.72
N ILE A 7 29.61 15.84 -21.46
CA ILE A 7 29.37 16.28 -22.83
C ILE A 7 28.03 16.99 -22.84
N SER A 8 27.97 18.21 -23.38
CA SER A 8 26.76 19.02 -23.36
C SER A 8 26.52 19.69 -24.71
N ALA A 9 25.25 19.84 -25.09
CA ALA A 9 24.85 20.55 -26.27
C ALA A 9 23.49 21.24 -26.09
N LYS A 10 23.35 22.41 -26.70
CA LYS A 10 22.09 23.11 -26.92
C LYS A 10 22.07 23.65 -28.33
N ILE A 11 21.07 23.26 -29.11
CA ILE A 11 21.03 23.53 -30.54
C ILE A 11 19.62 23.93 -30.94
N LYS A 12 19.45 25.16 -31.46
CA LYS A 12 18.21 25.57 -32.10
C LYS A 12 18.06 24.86 -33.44
N ILE A 13 16.97 24.11 -33.58
CA ILE A 13 16.69 23.26 -34.73
C ILE A 13 15.18 23.06 -34.82
N SER A 14 14.63 22.93 -36.04
CA SER A 14 13.21 22.62 -36.21
C SER A 14 12.86 21.21 -35.69
N GLU A 15 11.62 21.02 -35.23
CA GLU A 15 11.15 19.71 -34.72
C GLU A 15 11.28 18.62 -35.80
N GLU A 16 11.06 18.98 -37.07
CA GLU A 16 11.19 18.05 -38.19
C GLU A 16 12.63 17.57 -38.38
N ASN A 17 13.60 18.50 -38.38
CA ASN A 17 15.01 18.16 -38.56
C ASN A 17 15.58 17.44 -37.34
N TYR A 18 15.15 17.80 -36.13
CA TYR A 18 15.45 17.04 -34.92
C TYR A 18 14.98 15.59 -35.04
N LYS A 19 13.75 15.34 -35.52
CA LYS A 19 13.24 13.97 -35.72
C LYS A 19 14.07 13.19 -36.76
N LYS A 20 14.55 13.84 -37.82
CA LYS A 20 15.42 13.20 -38.83
C LYS A 20 16.78 12.83 -38.22
N TYR A 21 17.40 13.74 -37.47
CA TYR A 21 18.65 13.49 -36.73
C TYR A 21 18.48 12.35 -35.71
N LEU A 22 17.42 12.38 -34.91
CA LEU A 22 17.11 11.39 -33.90
C LEU A 22 17.02 9.97 -34.47
N ARG A 23 16.45 9.78 -35.67
CA ARG A 23 16.41 8.48 -36.34
C ARG A 23 17.80 7.90 -36.61
N LYS A 24 18.80 8.75 -36.86
CA LYS A 24 20.18 8.35 -37.12
C LYS A 24 20.93 7.94 -35.86
N VAL A 25 20.82 8.69 -34.77
CA VAL A 25 21.65 8.51 -33.57
C VAL A 25 20.98 7.75 -32.41
N SER A 26 19.65 7.60 -32.44
CA SER A 26 18.90 7.06 -31.29
C SER A 26 19.27 5.63 -30.90
N GLN A 27 19.83 4.82 -31.79
CA GLN A 27 20.25 3.46 -31.43
C GLN A 27 21.46 3.48 -30.50
N ASP A 28 22.50 4.21 -30.87
CA ASP A 28 23.75 4.26 -30.12
C ASP A 28 23.55 4.93 -28.76
N ILE A 29 22.71 5.97 -28.71
CA ILE A 29 22.34 6.62 -27.43
C ILE A 29 21.55 5.64 -26.54
N ALA A 30 20.62 4.87 -27.12
CA ALA A 30 19.86 3.88 -26.37
C ALA A 30 20.78 2.78 -25.79
N SER A 31 21.81 2.34 -26.53
CA SER A 31 22.80 1.40 -26.02
C SER A 31 23.56 1.95 -24.82
N SER A 32 24.06 3.20 -24.88
CA SER A 32 24.76 3.82 -23.73
C SER A 32 23.87 3.99 -22.49
N VAL A 33 22.61 4.37 -22.68
CA VAL A 33 21.64 4.49 -21.58
C VAL A 33 21.33 3.11 -21.00
N PHE A 34 21.16 2.09 -21.86
CA PHE A 34 20.92 0.71 -21.43
C PHE A 34 22.09 0.17 -20.60
N ASP A 35 23.33 0.35 -21.06
CA ASP A 35 24.52 -0.13 -20.35
C ASP A 35 24.64 0.53 -18.97
N CYS A 36 24.37 1.83 -18.87
CA CYS A 36 24.35 2.54 -17.59
C CYS A 36 23.30 1.97 -16.63
N ILE A 37 22.08 1.74 -17.10
CA ILE A 37 21.00 1.18 -16.25
C ILE A 37 21.35 -0.25 -15.84
N LYS A 38 21.87 -1.06 -16.75
CA LYS A 38 22.21 -2.47 -16.52
C LYS A 38 23.32 -2.63 -15.48
N ASN A 39 24.35 -1.78 -15.53
CA ASN A 39 25.50 -1.86 -14.65
C ASN A 39 25.33 -1.07 -13.35
N GLU A 40 24.17 -0.43 -13.14
CA GLU A 40 23.91 0.48 -12.02
C GLU A 40 24.94 1.62 -11.94
N ASP A 41 25.40 2.10 -13.10
CA ASP A 41 26.40 3.16 -13.18
C ASP A 41 25.81 4.48 -12.66
N SER A 42 26.63 5.27 -11.96
CA SER A 42 26.26 6.62 -11.49
C SER A 42 26.27 7.70 -12.60
N ASN A 43 26.20 7.28 -13.86
CA ASN A 43 26.13 8.18 -15.01
C ASN A 43 24.70 8.74 -15.16
N TYR A 44 24.56 9.90 -15.80
CA TYR A 44 23.25 10.54 -15.94
C TYR A 44 23.08 11.18 -17.32
N PHE A 45 21.95 10.93 -17.96
CA PHE A 45 21.71 11.34 -19.35
C PHE A 45 20.44 12.17 -19.49
N VAL A 46 20.56 13.36 -20.06
CA VAL A 46 19.44 14.17 -20.55
C VAL A 46 19.56 14.27 -22.06
N PHE A 47 18.48 13.99 -22.78
CA PHE A 47 18.41 14.10 -24.23
C PHE A 47 16.97 14.40 -24.65
N LYS A 48 16.61 15.68 -24.82
CA LYS A 48 15.23 16.09 -25.07
C LYS A 48 15.10 17.28 -26.01
N TYR A 49 13.97 17.36 -26.72
CA TYR A 49 13.59 18.52 -27.51
C TYR A 49 12.58 19.39 -26.76
N VAL A 50 12.93 20.66 -26.54
CA VAL A 50 12.10 21.63 -25.82
C VAL A 50 11.33 22.47 -26.83
N LYS A 51 10.06 22.09 -27.07
CA LYS A 51 9.21 22.73 -28.09
C LYS A 51 9.07 24.24 -27.93
N LYS A 52 8.93 24.73 -26.69
CA LYS A 52 8.77 26.18 -26.42
C LYS A 52 10.00 27.00 -26.85
N GLU A 53 11.17 26.36 -26.91
CA GLU A 53 12.43 27.02 -27.24
C GLU A 53 12.96 26.68 -28.64
N ASN A 54 12.25 25.80 -29.36
CA ASN A 54 12.67 25.22 -30.63
C ASN A 54 14.14 24.76 -30.60
N ALA A 55 14.49 24.06 -29.53
CA ALA A 55 15.85 23.66 -29.25
C ALA A 55 15.93 22.23 -28.72
N PHE A 56 16.96 21.52 -29.16
CA PHE A 56 17.37 20.25 -28.62
C PHE A 56 18.45 20.46 -27.55
N TYR A 57 18.33 19.73 -26.46
CA TYR A 57 19.24 19.73 -25.32
C TYR A 57 19.78 18.33 -25.08
N ALA A 58 21.09 18.22 -24.92
CA ALA A 58 21.75 17.03 -24.41
C ALA A 58 22.73 17.38 -23.30
N PHE A 59 22.73 16.55 -22.26
CA PHE A 59 23.72 16.59 -21.20
C PHE A 59 24.02 15.15 -20.80
N PHE A 60 25.27 14.74 -20.99
CA PHE A 60 25.76 13.42 -20.63
C PHE A 60 26.79 13.60 -19.53
N PHE A 61 26.44 13.15 -18.33
CA PHE A 61 27.28 13.17 -17.14
C PHE A 61 27.89 11.80 -16.93
N PHE A 62 29.21 11.76 -16.77
CA PHE A 62 29.94 10.54 -16.48
C PHE A 62 30.66 10.71 -15.15
N ASN A 63 30.44 9.79 -14.22
CA ASN A 63 31.05 9.88 -12.90
C ASN A 63 32.58 9.71 -12.96
N TYR A 64 33.08 9.03 -14.00
CA TYR A 64 34.50 8.83 -14.25
C TYR A 64 34.83 9.06 -15.73
N GLY A 65 35.97 9.71 -16.00
CA GLY A 65 36.50 9.89 -17.34
C GLY A 65 37.71 10.81 -17.37
N ASN A 66 38.27 11.03 -18.56
CA ASN A 66 39.37 11.96 -18.80
C ASN A 66 39.21 12.60 -20.19
N SER A 67 40.19 13.42 -20.59
CA SER A 67 40.16 14.10 -21.89
C SER A 67 40.07 13.15 -23.07
N ASP A 68 40.85 12.07 -23.03
CA ASP A 68 40.92 11.08 -24.11
C ASP A 68 39.59 10.31 -24.25
N PHE A 69 39.02 9.88 -23.12
CA PHE A 69 37.71 9.26 -23.04
C PHE A 69 36.64 10.12 -23.71
N LEU A 70 36.55 11.41 -23.34
CA LEU A 70 35.54 12.32 -23.88
C LEU A 70 35.71 12.58 -25.39
N LEU A 71 36.94 12.77 -25.87
CA LEU A 71 37.20 13.05 -27.29
C LEU A 71 36.84 11.88 -28.21
N HIS A 72 37.01 10.66 -27.71
CA HIS A 72 36.71 9.43 -28.43
C HIS A 72 35.34 8.81 -28.09
N HIS A 73 34.58 9.41 -27.16
CA HIS A 73 33.29 8.88 -26.75
C HIS A 73 32.26 8.92 -27.90
N SER A 74 31.50 7.83 -28.05
CA SER A 74 30.47 7.68 -29.10
C SER A 74 29.42 8.78 -29.04
N LEU A 75 29.01 9.20 -27.84
CA LEU A 75 28.02 10.25 -27.64
C LEU A 75 28.47 11.63 -28.16
N LEU A 76 29.77 11.98 -28.08
CA LEU A 76 30.27 13.21 -28.69
C LEU A 76 30.24 13.10 -30.22
N HIS A 77 30.61 11.94 -30.77
CA HIS A 77 30.54 11.68 -32.19
C HIS A 77 29.09 11.77 -32.71
N ASN A 78 28.12 11.22 -31.97
CA ASN A 78 26.70 11.30 -32.30
C ASN A 78 26.20 12.75 -32.35
N LEU A 79 26.58 13.59 -31.38
CA LEU A 79 26.21 15.01 -31.40
C LEU A 79 26.77 15.75 -32.62
N LYS A 80 27.97 15.40 -33.09
CA LYS A 80 28.57 16.01 -34.29
C LYS A 80 27.80 15.66 -35.58
N GLN A 81 27.09 14.54 -35.63
CA GLN A 81 26.29 14.15 -36.80
C GLN A 81 25.08 15.06 -37.03
N ILE A 82 24.75 15.96 -36.09
CA ILE A 82 23.65 16.90 -36.25
C ILE A 82 23.88 17.91 -37.40
N GLU A 83 25.14 18.13 -37.81
CA GLU A 83 25.50 19.13 -38.84
C GLU A 83 24.67 18.99 -40.13
N ALA A 84 24.45 17.76 -40.59
CA ALA A 84 23.68 17.45 -41.81
C ALA A 84 22.19 17.84 -41.74
N TYR A 85 21.69 18.17 -40.55
CA TYR A 85 20.29 18.47 -40.28
C TYR A 85 20.07 19.93 -39.85
N LEU A 86 21.12 20.76 -39.85
CA LEU A 86 21.04 22.14 -39.43
C LEU A 86 20.39 23.04 -40.49
N ASP A 87 19.62 24.02 -40.02
CA ASP A 87 19.03 25.07 -40.84
C ASP A 87 19.93 26.32 -40.88
N GLN A 88 19.66 27.27 -41.78
CA GLN A 88 20.45 28.51 -41.84
C GLN A 88 20.37 29.29 -40.51
N GLU A 89 19.22 29.23 -39.84
CA GLU A 89 18.95 29.88 -38.56
C GLU A 89 19.41 29.07 -37.35
N SER A 90 19.91 27.84 -37.55
CA SER A 90 20.39 27.01 -36.46
C SER A 90 21.59 27.66 -35.77
N ILE A 91 21.45 27.84 -34.46
CA ILE A 91 22.48 28.38 -33.57
C ILE A 91 22.59 27.52 -32.33
N GLY A 92 23.81 27.37 -31.80
CA GLY A 92 24.02 26.54 -30.62
C GLY A 92 25.49 26.23 -30.35
N TYR A 93 25.71 25.23 -29.50
CA TYR A 93 27.02 24.77 -29.11
C TYR A 93 27.06 23.26 -28.83
N ILE A 94 28.27 22.71 -28.90
CA ILE A 94 28.63 21.40 -28.38
C ILE A 94 29.93 21.57 -27.58
N ILE A 95 29.96 21.09 -26.35
CA ILE A 95 31.12 21.16 -25.46
C ILE A 95 31.39 19.79 -24.82
N ALA A 96 32.66 19.50 -24.56
CA ALA A 96 33.08 18.41 -23.68
C ALA A 96 34.03 18.97 -22.61
N ASN A 97 33.79 18.60 -21.36
CA ASN A 97 34.35 19.25 -20.19
C ASN A 97 34.88 18.19 -19.21
N VAL A 98 36.13 18.32 -18.77
CA VAL A 98 36.74 17.40 -17.79
C VAL A 98 36.32 17.68 -16.34
N ASN A 99 35.53 18.73 -16.08
CA ASN A 99 34.90 18.96 -14.80
C ASN A 99 33.39 19.15 -14.98
N ALA A 100 32.59 18.14 -14.67
CA ALA A 100 31.15 18.18 -14.89
C ALA A 100 30.40 19.09 -13.89
N TYR A 101 31.05 19.59 -12.84
CA TYR A 101 30.45 20.50 -11.85
C TYR A 101 30.90 21.95 -12.03
N ASN A 102 31.93 22.20 -12.84
CA ASN A 102 32.38 23.54 -13.18
C ASN A 102 32.73 23.67 -14.67
N CYS A 103 32.31 24.75 -15.32
CA CYS A 103 32.53 25.01 -16.74
C CYS A 103 33.57 26.11 -16.90
N ALA A 104 34.72 25.95 -16.25
CA ALA A 104 35.82 26.87 -16.44
C ALA A 104 36.43 26.65 -17.83
N LYS A 105 36.91 27.74 -18.45
CA LYS A 105 37.48 27.68 -19.79
C LYS A 105 38.68 26.72 -19.92
N ALA A 106 39.41 26.50 -18.83
CA ALA A 106 40.55 25.58 -18.78
C ALA A 106 40.13 24.11 -18.88
N ASP A 107 38.89 23.78 -18.52
CA ASP A 107 38.38 22.40 -18.43
C ASP A 107 37.69 21.95 -19.73
N LEU A 108 37.47 22.88 -20.67
CA LEU A 108 36.91 22.60 -21.99
C LEU A 108 37.96 21.97 -22.92
N ILE A 109 37.86 20.67 -23.11
CA ILE A 109 38.73 19.92 -24.04
C ILE A 109 38.19 19.92 -25.48
N PHE A 110 36.89 20.15 -25.65
CA PHE A 110 36.24 20.31 -26.94
C PHE A 110 35.18 21.41 -26.82
N ALA A 111 35.17 22.31 -27.80
CA ALA A 111 34.25 23.43 -27.84
C ALA A 111 33.96 23.81 -29.29
N ALA A 112 32.70 23.74 -29.68
CA ALA A 112 32.26 24.11 -31.02
C ALA A 112 31.00 24.96 -31.00
N LYS A 113 30.95 25.94 -31.91
CA LYS A 113 29.77 26.77 -32.19
C LYS A 113 29.06 26.27 -33.43
N ILE A 114 27.74 26.33 -33.38
CA ILE A 114 26.85 26.05 -34.49
C ILE A 114 26.33 27.37 -35.03
N LYS A 115 26.59 27.62 -36.31
CA LYS A 115 26.07 28.78 -37.05
C LYS A 115 26.11 28.49 -38.54
N ASN A 116 25.14 29.00 -39.31
CA ASN A 116 25.11 28.89 -40.77
C ASN A 116 25.28 27.43 -41.27
N LYS A 117 24.57 26.48 -40.66
CA LYS A 117 24.63 25.04 -40.96
C LYS A 117 25.98 24.34 -40.73
N LYS A 118 26.93 24.95 -40.02
CA LYS A 118 28.24 24.35 -39.75
C LYS A 118 28.56 24.30 -38.26
N ILE A 119 29.26 23.24 -37.87
CA ILE A 119 29.94 23.09 -36.59
C ILE A 119 31.37 23.57 -36.79
N SER A 120 31.79 24.56 -36.01
CA SER A 120 33.14 25.12 -36.09
C SER A 120 33.76 25.19 -34.71
N ALA A 121 35.04 24.83 -34.61
CA ALA A 121 35.80 24.95 -33.36
C ALA A 121 35.75 26.40 -32.87
N ALA A 122 35.48 26.60 -31.58
CA ALA A 122 35.30 27.93 -31.02
C ALA A 122 35.91 28.03 -29.62
N ARG A 123 36.37 29.24 -29.27
CA ARG A 123 36.66 29.61 -27.89
C ARG A 123 35.48 30.38 -27.33
N PHE A 124 35.01 29.98 -26.16
CA PHE A 124 33.93 30.67 -25.46
C PHE A 124 34.48 31.73 -24.49
N SER A 125 33.75 32.83 -24.38
CA SER A 125 33.94 33.86 -23.36
C SER A 125 33.37 33.41 -22.01
N SER A 126 33.78 34.05 -20.91
CA SER A 126 33.24 33.76 -19.57
C SER A 126 31.73 33.96 -19.48
N LYS A 127 31.19 34.90 -20.27
CA LYS A 127 29.74 35.12 -20.35
C LYS A 127 29.03 33.93 -21.00
N GLU A 128 29.56 33.42 -22.11
CA GLU A 128 28.98 32.27 -22.80
C GLU A 128 29.10 30.99 -21.96
N THR A 129 30.21 30.79 -21.25
CA THR A 129 30.33 29.66 -20.32
C THR A 129 29.33 29.74 -19.16
N ASN A 130 29.06 30.94 -18.65
CA ASN A 130 28.00 31.14 -17.65
C ASN A 130 26.60 30.87 -18.21
N GLU A 131 26.33 31.24 -19.47
CA GLU A 131 25.07 30.92 -20.15
C GLU A 131 24.88 29.40 -20.27
N PHE A 132 25.94 28.64 -20.59
CA PHE A 132 25.89 27.17 -20.60
C PHE A 132 25.58 26.60 -19.24
N TRP A 133 26.15 27.20 -18.18
CA TRP A 133 25.89 26.76 -16.82
C TRP A 133 24.45 27.00 -16.40
N ASN A 134 23.89 28.15 -16.75
CA ASN A 134 22.47 28.42 -16.50
C ASN A 134 21.56 27.42 -17.23
N ASP A 135 21.92 27.04 -18.46
CA ASP A 135 21.18 26.01 -19.21
C ASP A 135 21.30 24.63 -18.55
N ALA A 136 22.50 24.22 -18.13
CA ALA A 136 22.70 22.94 -17.46
C ALA A 136 22.03 22.91 -16.06
N ALA A 137 22.01 24.01 -15.32
CA ALA A 137 21.25 24.13 -14.09
C ALA A 137 19.75 23.88 -14.33
N LYS A 138 19.18 24.58 -15.32
CA LYS A 138 17.76 24.49 -15.68
C LYS A 138 17.35 23.11 -16.23
N TYR A 139 18.19 22.47 -17.04
CA TYR A 139 17.78 21.27 -17.79
C TYR A 139 18.33 19.96 -17.27
N PHE A 140 19.38 20.00 -16.46
CA PHE A 140 20.04 18.82 -15.91
C PHE A 140 19.99 18.81 -14.38
N PHE A 141 20.51 19.84 -13.68
CA PHE A 141 20.64 19.76 -12.23
C PHE A 141 19.30 19.71 -11.48
N GLU A 142 18.28 20.45 -11.95
CA GLU A 142 16.90 20.32 -11.44
C GLU A 142 16.35 18.89 -11.57
N GLU A 143 16.82 18.12 -12.56
CA GLU A 143 16.34 16.76 -12.80
C GLU A 143 17.08 15.73 -11.91
N THR A 144 18.35 15.98 -11.57
CA THR A 144 19.26 15.06 -10.85
C THR A 144 19.01 14.89 -9.35
N GLU A 145 17.98 15.52 -8.79
CA GLU A 145 17.59 15.32 -7.38
C GLU A 145 17.12 13.88 -7.08
N THR A 146 16.90 13.06 -8.13
CA THR A 146 16.50 11.65 -8.05
C THR A 146 17.51 10.79 -8.82
N ASP A 147 17.60 9.50 -8.48
CA ASP A 147 18.44 8.57 -9.25
C ASP A 147 18.05 8.52 -10.74
N PHE A 148 19.03 8.20 -11.60
CA PHE A 148 18.85 8.24 -13.05
C PHE A 148 17.74 7.30 -13.53
N TYR A 149 17.61 6.11 -12.95
CA TYR A 149 16.60 5.14 -13.37
C TYR A 149 15.18 5.65 -13.09
N THR A 150 14.95 6.19 -11.89
CA THR A 150 13.69 6.85 -11.54
C THR A 150 13.41 8.03 -12.48
N ALA A 151 14.39 8.89 -12.73
CA ALA A 151 14.20 10.02 -13.62
C ALA A 151 13.94 9.59 -15.07
N PHE A 152 14.62 8.55 -15.56
CA PHE A 152 14.40 7.94 -16.87
C PHE A 152 12.95 7.46 -17.04
N LEU A 153 12.39 6.81 -16.01
CA LEU A 153 11.02 6.31 -16.05
C LEU A 153 9.96 7.42 -15.94
N PHE A 154 10.19 8.45 -15.12
CA PHE A 154 9.11 9.35 -14.69
C PHE A 154 9.26 10.82 -15.12
N LYS A 155 10.48 11.31 -15.38
CA LYS A 155 10.75 12.74 -15.62
C LYS A 155 10.88 13.15 -17.10
N GLN A 156 10.70 12.24 -18.06
CA GLN A 156 10.81 12.51 -19.50
C GLN A 156 12.12 13.23 -19.90
N ILE A 157 13.21 12.93 -19.18
CA ILE A 157 14.53 13.53 -19.41
C ILE A 157 15.18 13.05 -20.72
N ILE A 158 14.68 11.94 -21.27
CA ILE A 158 15.12 11.35 -22.54
C ILE A 158 13.94 11.24 -23.50
N ASP A 159 14.19 11.50 -24.78
CA ASP A 159 13.21 11.37 -25.85
C ASP A 159 12.55 9.99 -25.89
N LYS A 160 11.22 9.97 -26.02
CA LYS A 160 10.40 8.75 -26.01
C LYS A 160 10.85 7.70 -27.03
N SER A 161 11.43 8.10 -28.15
CA SER A 161 11.93 7.15 -29.15
C SER A 161 13.18 6.40 -28.69
N ILE A 162 14.05 7.04 -27.89
CA ILE A 162 15.23 6.42 -27.28
C ILE A 162 14.77 5.52 -26.14
N VAL A 163 13.85 5.99 -25.29
CA VAL A 163 13.26 5.18 -24.21
C VAL A 163 12.73 3.84 -24.74
N LYS A 164 11.95 3.85 -25.84
CA LYS A 164 11.45 2.61 -26.47
C LYS A 164 12.55 1.66 -26.96
N LYS A 165 13.69 2.20 -27.39
CA LYS A 165 14.84 1.39 -27.81
C LYS A 165 15.58 0.80 -26.61
N VAL A 166 15.72 1.56 -25.53
CA VAL A 166 16.27 1.08 -24.25
C VAL A 166 15.41 -0.05 -23.70
N GLU A 167 14.08 0.12 -23.67
CA GLU A 167 13.14 -0.93 -23.23
C GLU A 167 13.29 -2.21 -24.06
N LYS A 168 13.48 -2.08 -25.39
CA LYS A 168 13.75 -3.22 -26.28
C LYS A 168 15.07 -3.92 -25.94
N LEU A 169 16.15 -3.17 -25.72
CA LEU A 169 17.45 -3.73 -25.33
C LEU A 169 17.39 -4.43 -23.97
N GLN A 170 16.68 -3.85 -22.99
CA GLN A 170 16.42 -4.47 -21.70
C GLN A 170 15.71 -5.81 -21.85
N GLU A 171 14.69 -5.88 -22.71
CA GLU A 171 13.94 -7.11 -22.94
C GLU A 171 14.77 -8.17 -23.68
N GLU A 172 15.57 -7.79 -24.67
CA GLU A 172 16.50 -8.68 -25.36
C GLU A 172 17.54 -9.25 -24.38
N HIS A 173 18.13 -8.40 -23.54
CA HIS A 173 19.09 -8.82 -22.53
C HIS A 173 18.46 -9.72 -21.46
N ARG A 174 17.26 -9.39 -20.96
CA ARG A 174 16.50 -10.23 -20.02
C ARG A 174 16.26 -11.60 -20.63
N THR A 175 15.71 -11.65 -21.85
CA THR A 175 15.42 -12.91 -22.55
C THR A 175 16.68 -13.76 -22.73
N GLN A 176 17.80 -13.16 -23.11
CA GLN A 176 19.07 -13.88 -23.27
C GLN A 176 19.59 -14.41 -21.94
N THR A 177 19.54 -13.60 -20.89
CA THR A 177 19.98 -13.98 -19.54
C THR A 177 19.14 -15.13 -19.00
N LEU A 178 17.82 -15.06 -19.20
CA LEU A 178 16.92 -16.16 -18.84
C LEU A 178 17.22 -17.42 -19.63
N LYS A 179 17.32 -17.37 -20.96
CA LYS A 179 17.69 -18.55 -21.76
C LYS A 179 18.98 -19.20 -21.29
N ASN A 180 19.97 -18.39 -20.92
CA ASN A 180 21.25 -18.88 -20.44
C ASN A 180 21.20 -19.40 -18.99
N SER A 181 20.29 -18.91 -18.14
CA SER A 181 20.32 -19.20 -16.70
C SER A 181 19.18 -20.10 -16.23
N LEU A 182 18.11 -20.30 -17.00
CA LEU A 182 16.92 -21.07 -16.58
C LEU A 182 17.25 -22.46 -16.02
N HIS A 183 18.29 -23.11 -16.56
CA HIS A 183 18.74 -24.43 -16.12
C HIS A 183 19.40 -24.45 -14.73
N THR A 184 19.79 -23.29 -14.19
CA THR A 184 20.40 -23.17 -12.86
C THR A 184 19.37 -22.90 -11.77
N ALA A 185 18.09 -22.70 -12.12
CA ALA A 185 17.04 -22.44 -11.15
C ALA A 185 16.80 -23.65 -10.23
N THR A 186 16.68 -23.39 -8.93
CA THR A 186 16.34 -24.40 -7.91
C THR A 186 15.30 -23.85 -6.94
N LEU A 187 14.83 -24.68 -6.00
CA LEU A 187 13.95 -24.25 -4.91
C LEU A 187 14.61 -23.23 -3.96
N GLU A 188 15.92 -23.34 -3.75
CA GLU A 188 16.71 -22.42 -2.91
C GLU A 188 17.12 -21.15 -3.66
N GLN A 189 17.26 -21.26 -4.98
CA GLN A 189 17.67 -20.16 -5.85
C GLN A 189 16.73 -20.07 -7.05
N PRO A 190 15.46 -19.66 -6.83
CA PRO A 190 14.56 -19.42 -7.93
C PRO A 190 15.03 -18.21 -8.74
N ILE A 191 14.85 -18.29 -10.05
CA ILE A 191 15.17 -17.19 -10.96
C ILE A 191 13.93 -16.33 -11.10
N GLU A 192 14.07 -15.04 -10.78
CA GLU A 192 13.04 -14.06 -11.09
C GLU A 192 13.02 -13.80 -12.60
N ILE A 193 11.93 -14.21 -13.25
CA ILE A 193 11.70 -14.03 -14.68
C ILE A 193 11.40 -12.56 -14.98
N PHE A 194 10.56 -11.94 -14.14
CA PHE A 194 10.12 -10.55 -14.22
C PHE A 194 9.24 -10.20 -13.02
N ALA A 195 9.38 -9.04 -12.38
CA ALA A 195 8.40 -8.41 -11.46
C ALA A 195 7.54 -9.38 -10.62
N ASN A 196 8.17 -10.16 -9.72
CA ASN A 196 7.56 -11.17 -8.85
C ASN A 196 7.06 -12.47 -9.53
N TYR A 197 7.41 -12.71 -10.79
CA TYR A 197 7.27 -14.00 -11.45
C TYR A 197 8.58 -14.77 -11.36
N PHE A 198 8.52 -16.01 -10.89
CA PHE A 198 9.67 -16.83 -10.55
C PHE A 198 9.60 -18.20 -11.20
N TYR A 199 10.76 -18.77 -11.46
CA TYR A 199 10.92 -20.16 -11.85
C TYR A 199 11.94 -20.83 -10.92
N ASN A 200 11.55 -21.94 -10.31
CA ASN A 200 12.38 -22.67 -9.34
C ASN A 200 13.04 -23.94 -9.93
N GLY A 201 13.09 -24.07 -11.26
CA GLY A 201 13.56 -25.27 -11.95
C GLY A 201 12.48 -26.32 -12.21
N ILE A 202 11.33 -26.23 -11.54
CA ILE A 202 10.21 -27.18 -11.68
C ILE A 202 8.95 -26.45 -12.12
N THR A 203 8.60 -25.37 -11.45
CA THR A 203 7.33 -24.66 -11.60
C THR A 203 7.59 -23.18 -11.88
N PHE A 204 6.82 -22.64 -12.81
CA PHE A 204 6.72 -21.20 -13.03
C PHE A 204 5.57 -20.65 -12.19
N TYR A 205 5.80 -19.62 -11.39
CA TYR A 205 4.81 -19.11 -10.44
C TYR A 205 4.94 -17.60 -10.24
N THR A 206 3.93 -17.01 -9.62
CA THR A 206 3.95 -15.62 -9.16
C THR A 206 3.63 -15.54 -7.68
N VAL A 207 4.19 -14.52 -7.04
CA VAL A 207 3.90 -14.15 -5.65
C VAL A 207 3.42 -12.71 -5.64
N GLU A 208 2.11 -12.50 -5.67
CA GLU A 208 1.51 -11.18 -5.40
C GLU A 208 1.16 -11.06 -3.90
N LEU A 209 0.97 -9.83 -3.41
CA LEU A 209 0.81 -9.52 -1.98
C LEU A 209 -0.15 -10.47 -1.22
N ASN A 210 -1.23 -10.90 -1.88
CA ASN A 210 -2.24 -11.77 -1.27
C ASN A 210 -2.35 -13.16 -1.89
N GLU A 211 -1.67 -13.44 -3.00
CA GLU A 211 -1.93 -14.65 -3.79
C GLU A 211 -0.64 -15.27 -4.35
N ILE A 212 -0.60 -16.60 -4.32
CA ILE A 212 0.46 -17.42 -4.90
C ILE A 212 -0.19 -18.25 -5.99
N THR A 213 0.30 -18.15 -7.22
CA THR A 213 -0.24 -18.93 -8.34
C THR A 213 0.88 -19.59 -9.13
N SER A 214 0.73 -20.90 -9.37
CA SER A 214 1.57 -21.66 -10.29
C SER A 214 0.94 -21.70 -11.68
N PHE A 215 1.76 -21.58 -12.73
CA PHE A 215 1.36 -21.69 -14.12
C PHE A 215 1.96 -22.96 -14.74
N VAL A 216 1.14 -23.70 -15.48
CA VAL A 216 1.54 -24.94 -16.17
C VAL A 216 1.65 -24.68 -17.67
N ASN A 217 2.51 -25.42 -18.39
CA ASN A 217 2.63 -25.34 -19.85
C ASN A 217 2.87 -23.91 -20.39
N VAL A 218 3.78 -23.16 -19.76
CA VAL A 218 4.22 -21.84 -20.23
C VAL A 218 5.59 -21.98 -20.86
N ASN A 219 5.77 -21.49 -22.09
CA ASN A 219 7.08 -21.48 -22.72
C ASN A 219 7.90 -20.30 -22.19
N LEU A 220 8.70 -20.56 -21.15
CA LEU A 220 9.53 -19.53 -20.51
C LEU A 220 10.57 -18.90 -21.46
N GLN A 221 10.99 -19.60 -22.52
CA GLN A 221 11.98 -19.10 -23.47
C GLN A 221 11.41 -18.09 -24.47
N GLU A 222 10.10 -18.14 -24.70
CA GLU A 222 9.37 -17.25 -25.62
C GLU A 222 8.54 -16.20 -24.89
N LEU A 223 8.52 -16.24 -23.55
CA LEU A 223 7.75 -15.34 -22.71
C LEU A 223 8.31 -13.92 -22.75
N ARG A 224 7.51 -13.00 -23.27
CA ARG A 224 7.84 -11.58 -23.45
C ARG A 224 7.15 -10.70 -22.43
N LYS A 225 7.87 -9.70 -21.94
CA LYS A 225 7.29 -8.63 -21.11
C LYS A 225 6.42 -7.70 -21.94
N THR A 226 5.32 -7.26 -21.35
CA THR A 226 4.43 -6.20 -21.87
C THR A 226 4.19 -5.13 -20.82
N ASP A 227 3.45 -4.09 -21.17
CA ASP A 227 3.00 -3.03 -20.25
C ASP A 227 1.85 -3.46 -19.32
N TYR A 228 1.38 -4.71 -19.45
CA TYR A 228 0.34 -5.32 -18.63
C TYR A 228 0.77 -6.59 -17.88
N GLY A 229 1.86 -7.24 -18.29
CA GLY A 229 2.31 -8.50 -17.69
C GLY A 229 3.26 -9.24 -18.61
N LEU A 230 2.97 -10.51 -18.86
CA LEU A 230 3.76 -11.41 -19.69
C LEU A 230 2.89 -12.00 -20.80
N ARG A 231 3.50 -12.30 -21.95
CA ARG A 231 2.83 -13.00 -23.05
C ARG A 231 3.74 -13.98 -23.75
N ASP A 232 3.17 -15.07 -24.21
CA ASP A 232 3.71 -15.87 -25.31
C ASP A 232 2.73 -15.77 -26.50
N ASP A 233 2.92 -16.59 -27.52
CA ASP A 233 2.07 -16.57 -28.71
C ASP A 233 0.66 -17.12 -28.46
N SER A 234 0.50 -17.96 -27.43
CA SER A 234 -0.71 -18.72 -27.10
C SER A 234 -1.40 -18.29 -25.80
N SER A 235 -0.75 -17.48 -24.97
CA SER A 235 -1.24 -17.12 -23.65
C SER A 235 -0.73 -15.78 -23.15
N ILE A 236 -1.57 -15.13 -22.35
CA ILE A 236 -1.28 -13.89 -21.63
C ILE A 236 -1.32 -14.20 -20.14
N ILE A 237 -0.37 -13.65 -19.39
CA ILE A 237 -0.29 -13.76 -17.93
C ILE A 237 -0.28 -12.35 -17.35
N ILE A 238 -1.28 -12.02 -16.54
CA ILE A 238 -1.44 -10.72 -15.89
C ILE A 238 -1.80 -10.98 -14.43
N GLY A 239 -0.94 -10.51 -13.53
CA GLY A 239 -0.99 -10.87 -12.11
C GLY A 239 -0.99 -12.38 -11.91
N ASN A 240 -1.97 -12.86 -11.16
CA ASN A 240 -2.24 -14.25 -10.84
C ASN A 240 -2.99 -15.03 -11.94
N LEU A 241 -3.43 -14.39 -13.03
CA LEU A 241 -4.31 -14.99 -14.03
C LEU A 241 -3.58 -15.29 -15.34
N ARG A 242 -3.96 -16.42 -15.95
CA ARG A 242 -3.53 -16.80 -17.31
C ARG A 242 -4.75 -16.92 -18.22
N ILE A 243 -4.66 -16.31 -19.40
CA ILE A 243 -5.69 -16.35 -20.43
C ILE A 243 -5.08 -17.02 -21.67
N MET A 244 -5.75 -18.04 -22.20
CA MET A 244 -5.39 -18.63 -23.49
C MET A 244 -5.97 -17.79 -24.62
N ILE A 245 -5.16 -17.42 -25.60
CA ILE A 245 -5.59 -16.63 -26.76
C ILE A 245 -4.93 -17.14 -28.04
N ARG A 246 -5.55 -16.84 -29.19
CA ARG A 246 -5.06 -17.27 -30.51
C ARG A 246 -3.86 -16.48 -31.01
N ASP A 247 -3.73 -15.22 -30.59
CA ASP A 247 -2.67 -14.31 -31.07
C ASP A 247 -2.26 -13.35 -29.95
N GLY A 248 -1.24 -13.77 -29.20
CA GLY A 248 -0.53 -12.98 -28.18
C GLY A 248 -0.24 -11.54 -28.57
N ALA A 249 0.17 -11.32 -29.82
CA ALA A 249 0.71 -10.04 -30.28
C ALA A 249 -0.37 -8.98 -30.49
N LYS A 250 -1.63 -9.37 -30.66
CA LYS A 250 -2.76 -8.45 -30.86
C LYS A 250 -3.48 -8.09 -29.57
N PHE A 251 -3.13 -8.73 -28.45
CA PHE A 251 -3.68 -8.39 -27.16
C PHE A 251 -3.17 -7.04 -26.65
N LYS A 252 -4.09 -6.13 -26.33
CA LYS A 252 -3.78 -4.75 -25.94
C LYS A 252 -4.38 -4.41 -24.59
N LYS A 253 -3.64 -3.61 -23.83
CA LYS A 253 -4.15 -2.90 -22.65
C LYS A 253 -4.63 -1.51 -23.07
N HIS A 254 -5.82 -1.16 -22.64
CA HIS A 254 -6.41 0.16 -22.78
C HIS A 254 -6.59 0.76 -21.39
N GLN A 255 -5.94 1.90 -21.12
CA GLN A 255 -5.97 2.53 -19.81
C GLN A 255 -6.11 4.05 -19.92
N ARG A 256 -6.97 4.63 -19.06
CA ARG A 256 -7.03 6.05 -18.73
C ARG A 256 -7.30 6.21 -17.24
N ALA A 257 -6.46 6.99 -16.56
CA ALA A 257 -6.41 7.08 -15.10
C ALA A 257 -6.42 5.68 -14.46
N SER A 258 -7.33 5.42 -13.51
CA SER A 258 -7.51 4.12 -12.85
C SER A 258 -8.32 3.10 -13.64
N MET A 259 -9.04 3.49 -14.70
CA MET A 259 -9.86 2.57 -15.47
C MET A 259 -9.00 1.81 -16.50
N ARG A 260 -9.21 0.49 -16.56
CA ARG A 260 -8.43 -0.41 -17.42
C ARG A 260 -9.32 -1.47 -18.06
N TYR A 261 -9.09 -1.68 -19.35
CA TYR A 261 -9.65 -2.77 -20.12
C TYR A 261 -8.52 -3.48 -20.86
N TYR A 262 -8.77 -4.73 -21.24
CA TYR A 262 -7.91 -5.45 -22.16
C TYR A 262 -8.72 -5.93 -23.35
N ALA A 263 -8.12 -6.03 -24.52
CA ALA A 263 -8.81 -6.46 -25.72
C ALA A 263 -7.92 -7.41 -26.52
N SER A 264 -8.48 -8.56 -26.89
CA SER A 264 -7.97 -9.41 -27.97
C SER A 264 -8.65 -9.01 -29.29
N LEU A 265 -8.45 -9.78 -30.36
CA LEU A 265 -9.24 -9.58 -31.58
C LEU A 265 -10.72 -9.95 -31.41
N GLU A 266 -11.02 -10.89 -30.52
CA GLU A 266 -12.33 -11.53 -30.44
C GLU A 266 -13.14 -11.05 -29.24
N THR A 267 -12.50 -10.44 -28.23
CA THR A 267 -13.13 -10.22 -26.93
C THR A 267 -12.48 -9.06 -26.18
N VAL A 268 -13.30 -8.35 -25.41
CA VAL A 268 -12.90 -7.35 -24.42
C VAL A 268 -12.96 -7.98 -23.04
N TYR A 269 -11.98 -7.67 -22.20
CA TYR A 269 -11.86 -8.14 -20.83
C TYR A 269 -11.90 -6.96 -19.87
N SER A 270 -12.51 -7.18 -18.72
CA SER A 270 -12.53 -6.23 -17.60
C SER A 270 -11.13 -6.02 -17.00
N SER A 271 -11.03 -5.11 -16.05
CA SER A 271 -9.79 -4.94 -15.27
C SER A 271 -9.40 -6.19 -14.46
N SER A 272 -10.36 -7.03 -14.08
CA SER A 272 -10.17 -8.35 -13.45
C SER A 272 -9.96 -9.49 -14.46
N LEU A 273 -9.80 -9.16 -15.75
CA LEU A 273 -9.64 -10.12 -16.86
C LEU A 273 -10.84 -11.03 -17.13
N GLU A 274 -12.01 -10.68 -16.62
CA GLU A 274 -13.25 -11.36 -16.98
C GLU A 274 -13.65 -10.96 -18.39
N ALA A 275 -13.90 -11.96 -19.25
CA ALA A 275 -14.37 -11.73 -20.61
C ALA A 275 -15.79 -11.14 -20.58
N TYR A 276 -15.99 -10.03 -21.29
CA TYR A 276 -17.32 -9.49 -21.52
C TYR A 276 -18.05 -10.32 -22.59
N PRO A 277 -19.26 -10.84 -22.30
CA PRO A 277 -19.99 -11.67 -23.25
C PRO A 277 -20.29 -10.89 -24.54
N ASN A 278 -20.17 -11.57 -25.69
CA ASN A 278 -20.46 -11.03 -27.03
C ASN A 278 -19.72 -9.71 -27.37
N SER A 279 -18.65 -9.38 -26.63
CA SER A 279 -17.85 -8.19 -26.89
C SER A 279 -17.06 -8.32 -28.19
N ASP A 280 -16.64 -7.19 -28.75
CA ASP A 280 -15.78 -7.16 -29.92
C ASP A 280 -14.51 -6.36 -29.65
N GLY A 281 -13.43 -7.11 -29.41
CA GLY A 281 -12.14 -6.51 -29.13
C GLY A 281 -11.52 -5.80 -30.34
N ALA A 282 -11.89 -6.15 -31.58
CA ALA A 282 -11.33 -5.52 -32.78
C ALA A 282 -11.77 -4.07 -32.97
N SER A 283 -13.02 -3.74 -32.62
CA SER A 283 -13.55 -2.37 -32.69
C SER A 283 -13.46 -1.58 -31.37
N PHE A 284 -12.92 -2.20 -30.31
CA PHE A 284 -12.88 -1.60 -28.98
C PHE A 284 -12.09 -0.29 -28.93
N LYS A 285 -12.70 0.74 -28.32
CA LYS A 285 -12.10 2.07 -28.14
C LYS A 285 -12.49 2.68 -26.81
N MET A 286 -11.49 3.19 -26.10
CA MET A 286 -11.65 3.90 -24.83
C MET A 286 -11.67 5.42 -25.05
N TYR A 287 -12.80 6.07 -24.74
CA TYR A 287 -13.00 7.51 -24.95
C TYR A 287 -12.64 8.34 -23.72
N SER A 288 -12.93 7.84 -22.53
CA SER A 288 -12.56 8.45 -21.24
C SER A 288 -12.28 7.36 -20.20
N GLU A 289 -11.93 7.76 -18.98
CA GLU A 289 -11.83 6.84 -17.83
C GLU A 289 -13.20 6.30 -17.35
N TYR A 290 -14.30 6.82 -17.90
CA TYR A 290 -15.66 6.42 -17.52
C TYR A 290 -16.34 5.58 -18.60
N VAL A 291 -16.00 5.82 -19.87
CA VAL A 291 -16.70 5.22 -21.01
C VAL A 291 -15.73 4.70 -22.08
N ALA A 292 -15.99 3.47 -22.51
CA ALA A 292 -15.43 2.84 -23.68
C ALA A 292 -16.55 2.19 -24.50
N GLU A 293 -16.27 1.82 -25.75
CA GLU A 293 -17.24 1.15 -26.60
C GLU A 293 -16.58 0.14 -27.52
N ASP A 294 -17.36 -0.83 -27.99
CA ASP A 294 -17.09 -1.59 -29.22
C ASP A 294 -18.26 -1.38 -30.20
N HIS A 295 -18.34 -2.17 -31.28
CA HIS A 295 -19.39 -2.00 -32.29
C HIS A 295 -20.81 -2.23 -31.75
N LEU A 296 -20.99 -3.04 -30.69
CA LEU A 296 -22.30 -3.39 -30.12
C LEU A 296 -22.55 -2.78 -28.74
N HIS A 297 -21.49 -2.55 -27.96
CA HIS A 297 -21.59 -2.31 -26.53
C HIS A 297 -20.99 -0.96 -26.11
N ILE A 298 -21.54 -0.46 -25.00
CA ILE A 298 -20.98 0.62 -24.18
C ILE A 298 -20.47 -0.01 -22.89
N TYR A 299 -19.24 0.34 -22.52
CA TYR A 299 -18.60 -0.04 -21.28
C TYR A 299 -18.57 1.19 -20.38
N PHE A 300 -19.52 1.31 -19.47
CA PHE A 300 -19.65 2.44 -18.55
C PHE A 300 -19.31 2.01 -17.12
N VAL A 301 -18.26 2.62 -16.54
CA VAL A 301 -17.77 2.36 -15.17
C VAL A 301 -17.56 0.85 -14.88
N GLY A 302 -17.02 0.14 -15.87
CA GLY A 302 -16.75 -1.30 -15.79
C GLY A 302 -17.96 -2.21 -16.00
N GLN A 303 -19.12 -1.70 -16.42
CA GLN A 303 -20.27 -2.52 -16.82
C GLN A 303 -20.54 -2.42 -18.33
N GLN A 304 -20.94 -3.54 -18.92
CA GLN A 304 -21.25 -3.66 -20.34
C GLN A 304 -22.76 -3.52 -20.58
N PHE A 305 -23.14 -2.76 -21.59
CA PHE A 305 -24.51 -2.53 -22.03
C PHE A 305 -24.61 -2.55 -23.54
N LEU A 306 -25.76 -2.96 -24.08
CA LEU A 306 -26.01 -2.82 -25.52
C LEU A 306 -26.21 -1.35 -25.88
N LYS A 307 -25.59 -0.90 -26.97
CA LYS A 307 -25.78 0.43 -27.54
C LYS A 307 -27.24 0.71 -27.88
N THR A 308 -27.99 -0.32 -28.29
CA THR A 308 -29.41 -0.21 -28.64
C THR A 308 -30.30 0.20 -27.46
N ASP A 309 -29.93 -0.23 -26.25
CA ASP A 309 -30.70 0.00 -25.02
C ASP A 309 -30.50 1.43 -24.52
N VAL A 310 -29.28 1.95 -24.66
CA VAL A 310 -28.93 3.30 -24.20
C VAL A 310 -29.25 4.35 -25.27
N GLY A 311 -28.97 4.10 -26.55
CA GLY A 311 -29.04 5.09 -27.62
C GLY A 311 -27.98 6.20 -27.48
N ASP A 312 -28.23 7.36 -28.09
CA ASP A 312 -27.32 8.51 -28.01
C ASP A 312 -27.27 9.06 -26.59
N TYR A 313 -26.08 9.05 -25.98
CA TYR A 313 -25.89 9.38 -24.57
C TYR A 313 -24.96 10.58 -24.37
N LYS A 314 -25.03 11.13 -23.17
CA LYS A 314 -24.11 12.13 -22.62
C LYS A 314 -23.56 11.64 -21.28
N ILE A 315 -22.37 12.10 -20.95
CA ILE A 315 -21.70 11.80 -19.67
C ILE A 315 -21.56 13.09 -18.87
N ASN A 316 -22.03 13.08 -17.62
CA ASN A 316 -21.70 14.09 -16.63
C ASN A 316 -20.64 13.52 -15.66
N SER A 317 -19.52 14.21 -15.55
CA SER A 317 -18.35 13.79 -14.76
C SER A 317 -18.09 14.67 -13.54
N CYS A 318 -19.08 15.43 -13.05
CA CYS A 318 -18.91 16.29 -11.88
C CYS A 318 -18.76 15.51 -10.55
N GLY A 319 -19.06 14.22 -10.55
CA GLY A 319 -18.90 13.35 -9.40
C GLY A 319 -17.43 13.03 -9.13
N TYR A 320 -16.99 13.18 -7.88
CA TYR A 320 -15.61 12.87 -7.47
C TYR A 320 -15.27 11.36 -7.57
N TYR A 321 -16.25 10.48 -7.33
CA TYR A 321 -16.08 9.03 -7.38
C TYR A 321 -16.73 8.44 -8.63
N TYR A 322 -16.16 7.35 -9.16
CA TYR A 322 -16.67 6.62 -10.32
C TYR A 322 -18.17 6.24 -10.22
N GLN A 323 -18.64 5.90 -9.04
CA GLN A 323 -20.05 5.56 -8.80
C GLN A 323 -21.02 6.75 -8.87
N ASN A 324 -20.50 7.98 -8.91
CA ASN A 324 -21.27 9.22 -8.99
C ASN A 324 -21.27 9.83 -10.40
N ILE A 325 -20.64 9.15 -11.37
CA ILE A 325 -20.62 9.60 -12.77
C ILE A 325 -21.98 9.26 -13.38
N VAL A 326 -22.55 10.20 -14.13
CA VAL A 326 -23.90 10.03 -14.70
C VAL A 326 -23.80 9.82 -16.20
N LEU A 327 -24.40 8.72 -16.68
CA LEU A 327 -24.69 8.51 -18.10
C LEU A 327 -26.17 8.76 -18.30
N TYR A 328 -26.54 9.60 -19.27
CA TYR A 328 -27.94 9.91 -19.54
C TYR A 328 -28.21 10.00 -21.04
N SER A 329 -29.35 9.46 -21.44
CA SER A 329 -29.88 9.48 -22.81
C SER A 329 -31.40 9.66 -22.77
N ALA A 330 -32.02 9.77 -23.95
CA ALA A 330 -33.47 9.80 -24.07
C ALA A 330 -34.16 8.46 -23.73
N LYS A 331 -33.40 7.38 -23.51
CA LYS A 331 -33.91 6.04 -23.17
C LYS A 331 -33.59 5.60 -21.75
N GLN A 332 -32.48 6.07 -21.18
CA GLN A 332 -31.99 5.57 -19.90
C GLN A 332 -31.11 6.60 -19.19
N ILE A 333 -31.23 6.65 -17.86
CA ILE A 333 -30.33 7.40 -16.98
C ILE A 333 -29.66 6.43 -16.00
N ARG A 334 -28.35 6.58 -15.81
CA ARG A 334 -27.53 5.78 -14.92
C ARG A 334 -26.63 6.64 -14.06
N VAL A 335 -26.44 6.24 -12.82
CA VAL A 335 -25.47 6.84 -11.89
C VAL A 335 -24.53 5.72 -11.44
N GLY A 336 -23.29 5.79 -11.90
CA GLY A 336 -22.36 4.67 -11.83
C GLY A 336 -22.96 3.41 -12.47
N ARG A 337 -23.19 2.39 -11.65
CA ARG A 337 -23.72 1.09 -12.09
C ARG A 337 -25.24 0.97 -11.99
N ILE A 338 -25.91 1.96 -11.43
CA ILE A 338 -27.34 1.88 -11.08
C ILE A 338 -28.17 2.54 -12.17
N VAL A 339 -29.19 1.83 -12.67
CA VAL A 339 -30.24 2.41 -13.51
C VAL A 339 -31.19 3.19 -12.63
N ILE A 340 -31.46 4.43 -13.01
CA ILE A 340 -32.35 5.30 -12.27
C ILE A 340 -33.75 5.21 -12.86
N ASN A 341 -34.72 4.81 -12.04
CA ASN A 341 -36.13 4.73 -12.40
C ASN A 341 -36.91 5.92 -11.81
N GLY A 342 -38.11 6.20 -12.34
CA GLY A 342 -39.00 7.26 -11.82
C GLY A 342 -38.63 8.68 -12.29
N ILE A 343 -37.83 8.76 -13.36
CA ILE A 343 -37.49 9.98 -14.08
C ILE A 343 -37.96 9.78 -15.53
N ASP A 344 -38.49 10.83 -16.16
CA ASP A 344 -38.72 10.81 -17.59
C ASP A 344 -37.42 11.07 -18.34
N GLU A 345 -36.84 10.04 -18.93
CA GLU A 345 -35.52 10.06 -19.55
C GLU A 345 -35.48 10.98 -20.78
N ALA A 346 -36.57 11.03 -21.54
CA ALA A 346 -36.69 11.83 -22.76
C ALA A 346 -36.59 13.35 -22.51
N SER A 347 -37.11 13.83 -21.37
CA SER A 347 -37.08 15.24 -20.98
C SER A 347 -36.03 15.59 -19.93
N PHE A 348 -35.17 14.63 -19.57
CA PHE A 348 -34.18 14.82 -18.52
C PHE A 348 -33.11 15.86 -18.88
N SER A 349 -32.82 16.72 -17.91
CA SER A 349 -31.75 17.70 -17.99
C SER A 349 -31.11 17.95 -16.62
N ILE A 350 -29.83 18.29 -16.63
CA ILE A 350 -29.09 18.71 -15.44
C ILE A 350 -29.21 20.24 -15.36
N ILE A 351 -29.75 20.75 -14.24
CA ILE A 351 -29.87 22.19 -14.01
C ILE A 351 -28.55 22.75 -13.49
N SER A 352 -27.97 22.10 -12.46
CA SER A 352 -26.75 22.57 -11.82
C SER A 352 -25.97 21.42 -11.18
N GLU A 353 -24.66 21.48 -11.33
CA GLU A 353 -23.71 20.56 -10.73
C GLU A 353 -23.30 21.08 -9.35
N ILE A 354 -23.76 20.43 -8.28
CA ILE A 354 -23.36 20.78 -6.90
C ILE A 354 -22.38 19.71 -6.42
N ALA A 355 -21.13 19.85 -6.85
CA ALA A 355 -20.07 18.95 -6.41
C ALA A 355 -19.66 19.28 -4.95
N GLY A 356 -20.09 18.43 -4.01
CA GLY A 356 -19.31 17.99 -2.84
C GLY A 356 -18.49 19.00 -2.01
N MET A 357 -19.02 20.16 -1.60
CA MET A 357 -18.39 21.00 -0.55
C MET A 357 -19.33 21.43 0.59
N LEU A 358 -20.52 20.83 0.74
CA LEU A 358 -21.47 21.23 1.79
C LEU A 358 -21.38 20.45 3.11
N VAL A 359 -20.47 19.48 3.26
CA VAL A 359 -20.34 18.70 4.52
C VAL A 359 -18.89 18.32 4.84
N SER A 360 -17.95 19.27 4.79
CA SER A 360 -16.62 19.07 5.40
C SER A 360 -16.58 19.74 6.76
N ASN A 361 -17.06 19.05 7.80
CA ASN A 361 -16.70 19.38 9.19
C ASN A 361 -16.91 18.23 10.19
N SER A 362 -17.20 17.01 9.73
CA SER A 362 -17.23 15.85 10.62
C SER A 362 -16.39 14.74 10.02
N ARG A 363 -15.63 14.07 10.87
CA ARG A 363 -14.79 12.88 10.58
C ARG A 363 -15.60 11.65 10.13
N SER A 364 -16.76 11.84 9.50
CA SER A 364 -17.60 10.77 8.99
C SER A 364 -17.55 10.76 7.47
N ASP A 365 -17.40 9.57 6.88
CA ASP A 365 -17.31 9.26 5.44
C ASP A 365 -18.56 9.63 4.62
N LEU A 366 -19.34 10.61 5.06
CA LEU A 366 -20.58 11.06 4.43
C LEU A 366 -20.30 12.13 3.38
N SER A 367 -19.46 11.82 2.38
CA SER A 367 -19.41 12.64 1.18
C SER A 367 -20.74 12.48 0.43
N HIS A 368 -21.56 13.53 0.45
CA HIS A 368 -22.80 13.54 -0.30
C HIS A 368 -22.52 13.93 -1.75
N PHE A 369 -22.78 13.03 -2.69
CA PHE A 369 -22.98 13.43 -4.08
C PHE A 369 -24.42 13.92 -4.23
N ILE A 370 -24.60 15.10 -4.83
CA ILE A 370 -25.90 15.73 -5.06
C ILE A 370 -25.89 16.34 -6.46
N LEU A 371 -26.82 15.91 -7.31
CA LEU A 371 -27.01 16.44 -8.65
C LEU A 371 -28.42 17.01 -8.76
N HIS A 372 -28.53 18.27 -9.18
CA HIS A 372 -29.80 18.96 -9.34
C HIS A 372 -30.27 18.91 -10.79
N CYS A 373 -31.43 18.28 -10.99
CA CYS A 373 -31.93 17.90 -12.30
C CYS A 373 -33.40 18.31 -12.46
N LYS A 374 -33.88 18.18 -13.70
CA LYS A 374 -35.29 18.36 -14.07
C LYS A 374 -35.70 17.35 -15.12
N ASP A 375 -36.95 16.95 -15.07
CA ASP A 375 -37.66 16.31 -16.18
C ASP A 375 -39.05 16.95 -16.33
N LYS A 376 -39.92 16.37 -17.16
CA LYS A 376 -41.31 16.85 -17.38
C LYS A 376 -42.16 16.89 -16.10
N ASN A 377 -41.81 16.10 -15.08
CA ASN A 377 -42.53 16.00 -13.82
C ASN A 377 -42.01 16.98 -12.75
N GLY A 378 -41.02 17.81 -13.06
CA GLY A 378 -40.50 18.87 -12.19
C GLY A 378 -39.05 18.67 -11.77
N GLU A 379 -38.62 19.48 -10.78
CA GLU A 379 -37.26 19.44 -10.25
C GLU A 379 -37.03 18.22 -9.33
N LEU A 380 -35.82 17.69 -9.38
CA LEU A 380 -35.41 16.52 -8.63
C LEU A 380 -33.94 16.58 -8.25
N ILE A 381 -33.60 15.86 -7.19
CA ILE A 381 -32.24 15.61 -6.75
C ILE A 381 -31.91 14.14 -6.95
N ILE A 382 -30.77 13.87 -7.57
CA ILE A 382 -30.10 12.57 -7.52
C ILE A 382 -29.02 12.68 -6.46
N ARG A 383 -28.99 11.77 -5.47
CA ARG A 383 -27.96 11.79 -4.42
C ARG A 383 -27.44 10.43 -4.03
N GLU A 384 -26.18 10.41 -3.58
CA GLU A 384 -25.54 9.26 -2.93
C GLU A 384 -24.97 9.71 -1.58
N ARG A 385 -25.20 8.93 -0.52
CA ARG A 385 -24.75 9.26 0.85
C ARG A 385 -23.61 8.39 1.35
N ASN A 386 -23.44 7.18 0.80
CA ASN A 386 -22.49 6.21 1.33
C ASN A 386 -21.57 5.74 0.22
N LEU A 387 -20.27 6.00 0.39
CA LEU A 387 -19.27 5.59 -0.58
C LEU A 387 -19.09 4.06 -0.67
N HIS A 388 -19.32 3.35 0.43
CA HIS A 388 -19.07 1.91 0.54
C HIS A 388 -20.29 1.07 0.21
N LYS A 389 -21.49 1.65 0.26
CA LYS A 389 -22.75 0.99 -0.12
C LYS A 389 -23.57 1.96 -0.97
N PRO A 390 -23.33 1.99 -2.29
CA PRO A 390 -24.05 2.89 -3.19
C PRO A 390 -25.56 2.66 -3.07
N ASN A 391 -26.27 3.66 -2.60
CA ASN A 391 -27.71 3.75 -2.58
C ASN A 391 -28.14 5.10 -3.17
N VAL A 392 -28.18 5.13 -4.50
CA VAL A 392 -28.58 6.34 -5.23
C VAL A 392 -30.06 6.57 -5.01
N VAL A 393 -30.40 7.72 -4.45
CA VAL A 393 -31.77 8.14 -4.19
C VAL A 393 -32.16 9.26 -5.13
N VAL A 394 -33.34 9.11 -5.74
CA VAL A 394 -34.02 10.18 -6.48
C VAL A 394 -35.09 10.78 -5.58
N GLU A 395 -35.08 12.10 -5.43
CA GLU A 395 -36.02 12.82 -4.58
C GLU A 395 -36.57 14.02 -5.33
N ARG A 396 -37.91 14.12 -5.44
CA ARG A 396 -38.56 15.31 -6.00
C ARG A 396 -38.49 16.43 -4.98
N ILE A 397 -38.14 17.62 -5.45
CA ILE A 397 -37.96 18.80 -4.58
C ILE A 397 -38.83 19.95 -5.05
N SER A 398 -39.31 20.75 -4.09
CA SER A 398 -39.97 22.03 -4.36
C SER A 398 -38.97 23.18 -4.47
N SER A 399 -37.79 23.05 -3.84
CA SER A 399 -36.71 24.03 -3.88
C SER A 399 -35.39 23.40 -3.41
N LEU A 400 -34.30 23.68 -4.12
CA LEU A 400 -32.94 23.26 -3.76
C LEU A 400 -32.50 23.82 -2.39
N SER A 401 -32.80 25.09 -2.11
CA SER A 401 -32.37 25.73 -0.85
C SER A 401 -32.99 25.07 0.38
N ASN A 402 -34.29 24.72 0.30
CA ASN A 402 -34.98 24.01 1.37
C ASN A 402 -34.39 22.61 1.60
N TYR A 403 -34.01 21.93 0.51
CA TYR A 403 -33.38 20.63 0.57
C TYR A 403 -32.04 20.66 1.32
N LEU A 404 -31.16 21.61 0.95
CA LEU A 404 -29.84 21.74 1.55
C LEU A 404 -29.91 22.09 3.04
N ASN A 405 -30.80 22.99 3.44
CA ASN A 405 -31.01 23.36 4.85
C ASN A 405 -31.44 22.15 5.72
N ASN A 406 -32.33 21.29 5.18
CA ASN A 406 -32.77 20.08 5.89
C ASN A 406 -31.64 19.04 6.03
N LEU A 407 -30.76 18.94 5.03
CA LEU A 407 -29.62 18.03 5.06
C LEU A 407 -28.62 18.45 6.14
N GLU A 408 -28.31 19.74 6.23
CA GLU A 408 -27.38 20.28 7.23
C GLU A 408 -27.85 20.01 8.66
N LYS A 409 -29.15 20.20 8.92
CA LYS A 409 -29.75 19.90 10.23
C LYS A 409 -29.59 18.43 10.63
N LYS A 410 -29.84 17.49 9.71
CA LYS A 410 -29.67 16.04 9.95
C LYS A 410 -28.21 15.65 10.19
N ASN A 411 -27.25 16.27 9.49
CA ASN A 411 -25.84 15.97 9.67
C ASN A 411 -25.30 16.43 11.04
N LYS A 412 -25.77 17.58 11.54
CA LYS A 412 -25.44 18.05 12.90
C LYS A 412 -25.91 17.05 13.97
N GLU A 413 -27.12 16.49 13.81
CA GLU A 413 -27.66 15.48 14.74
C GLU A 413 -26.86 14.16 14.74
N ASN A 414 -26.37 13.71 13.57
CA ASN A 414 -25.58 12.48 13.43
C ASN A 414 -24.14 12.61 13.94
N SER A 415 -23.52 13.79 13.83
CA SER A 415 -22.14 14.01 14.30
C SER A 415 -21.97 13.78 15.81
N LEU A 416 -23.06 13.82 16.58
CA LEU A 416 -23.08 13.61 18.01
C LEU A 416 -22.89 12.14 18.43
N THR A 417 -23.03 11.15 17.52
CA THR A 417 -22.93 9.72 17.88
C THR A 417 -21.49 9.21 18.03
N TYR A 418 -20.49 9.97 17.57
CA TYR A 418 -19.08 9.58 17.66
C TYR A 418 -18.48 9.99 19.01
N ILE A 419 -17.53 9.19 19.52
CA ILE A 419 -16.73 9.57 20.69
C ILE A 419 -16.13 10.97 20.42
N PRO A 420 -16.17 11.91 21.38
CA PRO A 420 -15.49 13.19 21.25
C PRO A 420 -14.07 12.99 20.71
N GLY A 421 -13.62 13.83 19.78
CA GLY A 421 -12.33 13.63 19.11
C GLY A 421 -11.12 13.71 20.07
N LYS A 422 -9.92 13.57 19.52
CA LYS A 422 -8.69 13.30 20.27
C LYS A 422 -8.50 14.29 21.44
N PHE A 423 -8.21 13.78 22.64
CA PHE A 423 -7.98 14.56 23.86
C PHE A 423 -7.10 15.81 23.64
N TYR A 424 -5.99 15.66 22.91
CA TYR A 424 -5.03 16.74 22.60
C TYR A 424 -5.63 17.93 21.84
N GLU A 425 -6.75 17.75 21.12
CA GLU A 425 -7.37 18.80 20.31
C GLU A 425 -8.36 19.67 21.11
N TYR A 426 -8.92 19.15 22.19
CA TYR A 426 -10.01 19.80 22.92
C TYR A 426 -9.64 20.23 24.34
N GLY A 427 -8.61 19.64 24.94
CA GLY A 427 -8.23 19.88 26.34
C GLY A 427 -9.16 19.19 27.33
N VAL A 428 -8.74 19.15 28.61
CA VAL A 428 -9.35 18.35 29.69
C VAL A 428 -10.85 18.61 29.88
N GLU A 429 -11.26 19.87 30.04
CA GLU A 429 -12.66 20.21 30.37
C GLU A 429 -13.62 19.90 29.23
N LYS A 430 -13.27 20.31 28.01
CA LYS A 430 -14.12 20.11 26.82
C LYS A 430 -14.25 18.63 26.46
N TYR A 431 -13.16 17.86 26.61
CA TYR A 431 -13.20 16.42 26.41
C TYR A 431 -14.08 15.74 27.48
N TYR A 432 -13.90 16.06 28.76
CA TYR A 432 -14.73 15.53 29.86
C TYR A 432 -16.23 15.83 29.65
N THR A 433 -16.59 17.07 29.32
CA THR A 433 -18.00 17.44 29.07
C THR A 433 -18.57 16.70 27.86
N GLY A 434 -17.83 16.65 26.75
CA GLY A 434 -18.24 15.92 25.56
C GLY A 434 -18.43 14.42 25.83
N MET A 435 -17.51 13.83 26.59
CA MET A 435 -17.54 12.39 26.88
C MET A 435 -18.69 12.04 27.82
N ASN A 436 -18.99 12.88 28.83
CA ASN A 436 -20.17 12.70 29.67
C ASN A 436 -21.48 12.71 28.85
N GLN A 437 -21.60 13.62 27.88
CA GLN A 437 -22.77 13.67 26.99
C GLN A 437 -22.85 12.41 26.11
N TRP A 438 -21.70 11.96 25.59
CA TRP A 438 -21.63 10.75 24.79
C TRP A 438 -21.98 9.50 25.61
N LEU A 439 -21.40 9.35 26.80
CA LEU A 439 -21.66 8.25 27.73
C LEU A 439 -23.15 8.14 28.08
N LYS A 440 -23.80 9.28 28.32
CA LYS A 440 -25.24 9.34 28.62
C LYS A 440 -26.13 8.89 27.45
N LYS A 441 -25.73 9.19 26.21
CA LYS A 441 -26.61 9.06 25.04
C LYS A 441 -26.31 7.85 24.16
N TYR A 442 -25.07 7.38 24.14
CA TYR A 442 -24.60 6.41 23.14
C TYR A 442 -23.82 5.22 23.71
N PHE A 443 -23.44 5.22 25.00
CA PHE A 443 -22.59 4.18 25.59
C PHE A 443 -23.10 2.75 25.33
N GLU A 444 -24.33 2.43 25.74
CA GLU A 444 -24.85 1.05 25.68
C GLU A 444 -24.82 0.49 24.24
N LYS A 445 -25.18 1.32 23.26
CA LYS A 445 -25.19 0.91 21.84
C LYS A 445 -23.79 0.77 21.27
N GLU A 446 -22.93 1.75 21.50
CA GLU A 446 -21.60 1.80 20.87
C GLU A 446 -20.59 0.89 21.56
N TYR A 447 -20.71 0.67 22.87
CA TYR A 447 -19.86 -0.26 23.61
C TYR A 447 -20.10 -1.71 23.18
N GLN A 448 -21.36 -2.15 23.11
CA GLN A 448 -21.71 -3.50 22.65
C GLN A 448 -21.19 -3.79 21.23
N LYS A 449 -21.27 -2.78 20.35
CA LYS A 449 -20.79 -2.89 18.97
C LYS A 449 -19.25 -2.94 18.86
N ASN A 450 -18.54 -2.31 19.79
CA ASN A 450 -17.10 -2.05 19.69
C ASN A 450 -16.33 -2.48 20.95
N ILE A 451 -16.78 -3.55 21.60
CA ILE A 451 -16.34 -3.98 22.93
C ILE A 451 -14.84 -4.29 23.04
N TYR A 452 -14.17 -4.58 21.92
CA TYR A 452 -12.72 -4.81 21.86
C TYR A 452 -11.97 -3.76 21.00
N SER A 453 -12.59 -2.60 20.74
CA SER A 453 -11.96 -1.51 19.99
C SER A 453 -11.05 -0.68 20.90
N ALA A 454 -9.74 -0.60 20.64
CA ALA A 454 -8.91 0.31 21.44
C ALA A 454 -9.09 1.78 21.08
N TYR A 455 -9.74 2.16 19.97
CA TYR A 455 -10.12 3.56 19.82
C TYR A 455 -11.13 3.95 20.91
N LEU A 456 -12.08 3.05 21.21
CA LEU A 456 -13.04 3.23 22.29
C LEU A 456 -12.36 3.18 23.66
N HIS A 457 -11.49 2.20 23.91
CA HIS A 457 -10.80 2.06 25.21
C HIS A 457 -9.78 3.16 25.46
N ARG A 458 -9.09 3.66 24.44
CA ARG A 458 -8.26 4.86 24.56
C ARG A 458 -9.11 6.08 24.91
N GLY A 459 -10.29 6.21 24.30
CA GLY A 459 -11.25 7.24 24.66
C GLY A 459 -11.70 7.16 26.13
N PHE A 460 -11.85 5.96 26.67
CA PHE A 460 -12.08 5.73 28.10
C PHE A 460 -10.85 6.10 28.93
N ASN A 461 -9.64 5.65 28.57
CA ASN A 461 -8.40 6.01 29.26
C ASN A 461 -8.21 7.53 29.37
N ASP A 462 -8.42 8.25 28.27
CA ASP A 462 -8.36 9.72 28.23
C ASP A 462 -9.41 10.34 29.17
N TYR A 463 -10.59 9.72 29.31
CA TYR A 463 -11.63 10.14 30.24
C TYR A 463 -11.23 9.94 31.70
N PHE A 464 -10.65 8.78 32.06
CA PHE A 464 -10.12 8.54 33.40
C PHE A 464 -9.03 9.56 33.77
N TYR A 465 -8.11 9.81 32.85
CA TYR A 465 -7.11 10.86 33.00
C TYR A 465 -7.75 12.24 33.21
N CYS A 466 -8.75 12.60 32.42
CA CYS A 466 -9.47 13.87 32.59
C CYS A 466 -10.14 13.99 33.96
N CYS A 467 -10.79 12.92 34.44
CA CYS A 467 -11.40 12.92 35.78
C CYS A 467 -10.36 13.18 36.87
N PHE A 468 -9.18 12.57 36.74
CA PHE A 468 -8.06 12.79 37.67
C PHE A 468 -7.52 14.22 37.62
N GLN A 469 -7.29 14.76 36.43
CA GLN A 469 -6.82 16.14 36.26
C GLN A 469 -7.83 17.18 36.77
N LEU A 470 -9.13 16.93 36.61
CA LEU A 470 -10.17 17.82 37.15
C LEU A 470 -10.20 17.78 38.67
N TYR A 471 -10.10 16.60 39.27
CA TYR A 471 -9.98 16.46 40.72
C TYR A 471 -8.76 17.21 41.28
N LEU A 472 -7.58 17.09 40.66
CA LEU A 472 -6.39 17.82 41.11
C LEU A 472 -6.58 19.35 41.11
N LYS A 473 -7.46 19.87 40.23
CA LYS A 473 -7.76 21.31 40.15
C LYS A 473 -8.86 21.75 41.11
N SER A 474 -9.91 20.95 41.29
CA SER A 474 -11.12 21.34 42.03
C SER A 474 -11.22 20.74 43.43
N ASN A 475 -10.46 19.68 43.71
CA ASN A 475 -10.61 18.79 44.86
C ASN A 475 -12.03 18.20 45.00
N ASP A 476 -12.78 18.11 43.89
CA ASP A 476 -14.14 17.59 43.85
C ASP A 476 -14.17 16.10 43.44
N THR A 477 -14.64 15.25 44.33
CA THR A 477 -14.69 13.79 44.13
C THR A 477 -15.76 13.36 43.13
N ILE A 478 -16.66 14.23 42.70
CA ILE A 478 -17.71 13.89 41.72
C ILE A 478 -17.13 13.37 40.40
N HIS A 479 -15.92 13.81 40.03
CA HIS A 479 -15.23 13.33 38.83
C HIS A 479 -14.79 11.87 38.98
N PHE A 480 -14.37 11.47 40.19
CA PHE A 480 -13.99 10.10 40.51
C PHE A 480 -15.19 9.16 40.57
N GLU A 481 -16.31 9.59 41.15
CA GLU A 481 -17.54 8.78 41.18
C GLU A 481 -17.96 8.37 39.76
N LYS A 482 -17.92 9.31 38.81
CA LYS A 482 -18.24 9.00 37.41
C LYS A 482 -17.23 8.10 36.72
N ALA A 483 -15.95 8.19 37.08
CA ALA A 483 -14.92 7.31 36.56
C ALA A 483 -15.14 5.88 37.05
N ILE A 484 -15.43 5.70 38.35
CA ILE A 484 -15.72 4.39 38.95
C ILE A 484 -16.96 3.76 38.31
N VAL A 485 -18.06 4.52 38.15
CA VAL A 485 -19.27 4.03 37.48
C VAL A 485 -19.00 3.56 36.05
N LEU A 486 -18.09 4.21 35.32
CA LEU A 486 -17.68 3.75 34.00
C LEU A 486 -16.84 2.47 34.13
N PHE A 487 -15.86 2.44 35.02
CA PHE A 487 -14.97 1.30 35.24
C PHE A 487 -15.75 0.02 35.53
N ASP A 488 -16.73 0.07 36.44
CA ASP A 488 -17.58 -1.08 36.77
C ASP A 488 -18.31 -1.68 35.55
N LYS A 489 -18.56 -0.88 34.51
CA LYS A 489 -19.20 -1.34 33.26
C LYS A 489 -18.20 -1.94 32.26
N ILE A 490 -16.93 -1.55 32.32
CA ILE A 490 -15.93 -1.89 31.29
C ILE A 490 -14.74 -2.70 31.81
N GLU A 491 -14.67 -2.98 33.12
CA GLU A 491 -13.53 -3.64 33.77
C GLU A 491 -13.05 -4.89 33.03
N LYS A 492 -13.98 -5.75 32.61
CA LYS A 492 -13.69 -7.02 31.92
C LYS A 492 -13.01 -6.85 30.55
N THR A 493 -13.01 -5.65 29.98
CA THR A 493 -12.45 -5.35 28.65
C THR A 493 -11.29 -4.37 28.72
N CYS A 494 -10.94 -3.88 29.91
CA CYS A 494 -9.81 -2.98 30.14
C CYS A 494 -8.45 -3.59 29.78
N PHE A 495 -8.32 -4.92 29.69
CA PHE A 495 -7.08 -5.56 29.19
C PHE A 495 -6.69 -5.12 27.76
N VAL A 496 -7.64 -4.58 26.98
CA VAL A 496 -7.37 -3.98 25.66
C VAL A 496 -6.51 -2.70 25.78
N GLU A 497 -6.66 -1.93 26.86
CA GLU A 497 -5.91 -0.71 27.16
C GLU A 497 -5.49 -0.70 28.64
N PRO A 498 -4.39 -1.40 29.01
CA PRO A 498 -3.98 -1.58 30.40
C PRO A 498 -3.69 -0.27 31.16
N PHE A 499 -3.47 0.84 30.44
CA PHE A 499 -3.30 2.18 31.03
C PHE A 499 -4.51 2.62 31.87
N ILE A 500 -5.71 2.08 31.61
CA ILE A 500 -6.90 2.35 32.42
C ILE A 500 -6.69 1.89 33.87
N PHE A 501 -6.03 0.74 34.08
CA PHE A 501 -5.77 0.19 35.41
C PHE A 501 -4.85 1.08 36.26
N HIS A 502 -3.89 1.75 35.62
CA HIS A 502 -3.06 2.74 36.32
C HIS A 502 -3.90 3.96 36.74
N ASN A 503 -4.66 4.54 35.81
CA ASN A 503 -5.49 5.71 36.12
C ASN A 503 -6.51 5.42 37.23
N ILE A 504 -7.17 4.25 37.21
CA ILE A 504 -8.13 3.88 38.26
C ILE A 504 -7.44 3.58 39.61
N ALA A 505 -6.22 3.05 39.62
CA ALA A 505 -5.43 2.90 40.84
C ALA A 505 -5.14 4.26 41.51
N CYS A 506 -4.78 5.28 40.72
CA CYS A 506 -4.58 6.64 41.22
C CYS A 506 -5.87 7.22 41.81
N ILE A 507 -7.01 6.99 41.15
CA ILE A 507 -8.34 7.41 41.63
C ILE A 507 -8.68 6.71 42.97
N TYR A 508 -8.54 5.39 43.05
CA TYR A 508 -8.81 4.64 44.29
C TYR A 508 -7.89 5.06 45.43
N THR A 509 -6.63 5.34 45.14
CA THR A 509 -5.68 5.82 46.14
C THR A 509 -6.08 7.19 46.68
N ALA A 510 -6.47 8.12 45.81
CA ALA A 510 -6.96 9.44 46.21
C ALA A 510 -8.24 9.38 47.08
N LEU A 511 -9.08 8.35 46.88
CA LEU A 511 -10.27 8.08 47.69
C LEU A 511 -9.99 7.24 48.96
N ASN A 512 -8.72 6.90 49.23
CA ASN A 512 -8.32 6.03 50.34
C ASN A 512 -8.89 4.59 50.27
N PHE A 513 -9.22 4.11 49.06
CA PHE A 513 -9.60 2.72 48.80
C PHE A 513 -8.37 1.89 48.42
N LEU A 514 -7.47 1.71 49.39
CA LEU A 514 -6.12 1.17 49.15
C LEU A 514 -6.14 -0.26 48.59
N ASP A 515 -7.00 -1.14 49.10
CA ASP A 515 -7.10 -2.53 48.61
C ASP A 515 -7.51 -2.59 47.13
N LYS A 516 -8.49 -1.78 46.72
CA LYS A 516 -8.94 -1.67 45.32
C LYS A 516 -7.88 -1.07 44.39
N ALA A 517 -7.09 -0.13 44.90
CA ALA A 517 -5.96 0.40 44.16
C ALA A 517 -4.91 -0.70 43.91
N ILE A 518 -4.67 -1.56 44.89
CA ILE A 518 -3.74 -2.70 44.77
C ILE A 518 -4.26 -3.75 43.79
N GLU A 519 -5.55 -4.08 43.83
CA GLU A 519 -6.20 -4.94 42.82
C GLU A 519 -6.01 -4.39 41.41
N SER A 520 -6.16 -3.08 41.22
CA SER A 520 -5.99 -2.42 39.93
C SER A 520 -4.54 -2.46 39.43
N ILE A 521 -3.56 -2.23 40.31
CA ILE A 521 -2.13 -2.37 39.98
C ILE A 521 -1.80 -3.81 39.60
N THR A 522 -2.36 -4.76 40.33
CA THR A 522 -2.21 -6.18 40.04
C THR A 522 -2.76 -6.52 38.64
N ALA A 523 -3.94 -6.00 38.30
CA ALA A 523 -4.53 -6.15 36.96
C ALA A 523 -3.67 -5.48 35.86
N ALA A 524 -3.06 -4.33 36.14
CA ALA A 524 -2.13 -3.66 35.22
C ALA A 524 -0.91 -4.54 34.91
N ILE A 525 -0.33 -5.20 35.91
CA ILE A 525 0.80 -6.14 35.74
C ILE A 525 0.36 -7.31 34.86
N TYR A 526 -0.74 -7.97 35.21
CA TYR A 526 -1.20 -9.15 34.47
C TYR A 526 -1.58 -8.82 33.02
N CYS A 527 -2.18 -7.66 32.76
CA CYS A 527 -2.55 -7.24 31.41
C CYS A 527 -1.39 -6.66 30.58
N GLY A 528 -0.16 -6.69 31.09
CA GLY A 528 1.03 -6.26 30.35
C GLY A 528 1.12 -4.74 30.17
N TYR A 529 0.80 -3.96 31.19
CA TYR A 529 1.04 -2.52 31.19
C TYR A 529 2.55 -2.22 31.01
N GLU A 530 2.91 -1.47 29.97
CA GLU A 530 4.32 -1.18 29.67
C GLU A 530 4.94 -0.16 30.64
N GLY A 531 4.11 0.60 31.37
CA GLY A 531 4.55 1.65 32.30
C GLY A 531 4.65 1.22 33.76
N ILE A 532 4.79 -0.08 34.05
CA ILE A 532 4.79 -0.58 35.44
C ILE A 532 5.86 0.07 36.31
N ASP A 533 7.06 0.31 35.78
CA ASP A 533 8.11 0.98 36.55
C ASP A 533 7.72 2.39 37.02
N LEU A 534 6.81 3.05 36.31
CA LEU A 534 6.30 4.37 36.70
C LEU A 534 5.38 4.30 37.94
N ILE A 535 4.72 3.16 38.19
CA ILE A 535 3.84 2.96 39.35
C ILE A 535 4.64 3.03 40.65
N TRP A 536 5.88 2.55 40.63
CA TRP A 536 6.70 2.40 41.83
C TRP A 536 7.15 3.71 42.46
N ASP A 537 7.16 4.78 41.65
CA ASP A 537 7.57 6.13 42.05
C ASP A 537 6.46 7.18 41.84
N ASP A 538 5.24 6.76 41.47
CA ASP A 538 4.12 7.68 41.26
C ASP A 538 3.71 8.37 42.58
N ILE A 539 3.79 9.69 42.60
CA ILE A 539 3.47 10.52 43.77
C ILE A 539 2.04 10.28 44.25
N HIS A 540 1.12 9.99 43.33
CA HIS A 540 -0.30 9.78 43.59
C HIS A 540 -0.60 8.40 44.17
N LEU A 541 0.36 7.47 44.12
CA LEU A 541 0.26 6.13 44.68
C LEU A 541 1.05 5.98 46.00
N LYS A 542 1.65 7.07 46.51
CA LYS A 542 2.57 7.04 47.64
C LYS A 542 1.99 6.42 48.92
N SER A 543 0.69 6.54 49.18
CA SER A 543 0.06 5.89 50.35
C SER A 543 0.06 4.37 50.27
N LEU A 544 0.24 3.78 49.09
CA LEU A 544 0.39 2.35 48.91
C LEU A 544 1.80 1.84 49.23
N PHE A 545 2.82 2.70 49.25
CA PHE A 545 4.22 2.24 49.30
C PHE A 545 4.58 1.52 50.60
N ILE A 546 3.86 1.81 51.69
CA ILE A 546 4.00 1.13 52.97
C ILE A 546 2.99 -0.01 53.16
N HIS A 547 2.09 -0.22 52.20
CA HIS A 547 1.09 -1.26 52.28
C HIS A 547 1.75 -2.63 52.05
N PRO A 548 1.56 -3.62 52.95
CA PRO A 548 2.25 -4.91 52.85
C PRO A 548 2.07 -5.61 51.50
N GLN A 549 0.85 -5.60 50.96
CA GLN A 549 0.59 -6.22 49.65
C GLN A 549 1.25 -5.48 48.48
N PHE A 550 1.38 -4.15 48.54
CA PHE A 550 2.06 -3.40 47.49
C PHE A 550 3.55 -3.70 47.47
N ILE A 551 4.17 -3.84 48.66
CA ILE A 551 5.56 -4.29 48.80
C ILE A 551 5.73 -5.69 48.19
N LEU A 552 4.83 -6.63 48.54
CA LEU A 552 4.86 -7.98 48.00
C LEU A 552 4.70 -8.01 46.46
N ILE A 553 3.80 -7.21 45.91
CA ILE A 553 3.60 -7.12 44.45
C ILE A 553 4.83 -6.51 43.76
N LYS A 554 5.46 -5.49 44.36
CA LYS A 554 6.69 -4.88 43.84
C LYS A 554 7.86 -5.87 43.87
N GLU A 555 8.03 -6.60 44.97
CA GLU A 555 9.04 -7.66 45.09
C GLU A 555 8.79 -8.78 44.08
N TYR A 556 7.53 -9.20 43.93
CA TYR A 556 7.11 -10.19 42.96
C TYR A 556 7.39 -9.74 41.51
N TYR A 557 7.14 -8.46 41.19
CA TYR A 557 7.46 -7.90 39.88
C TYR A 557 8.96 -7.95 39.58
N TYR A 558 9.81 -7.48 40.49
CA TYR A 558 11.26 -7.49 40.26
C TYR A 558 11.89 -8.90 40.28
N THR A 559 11.32 -9.81 41.05
CA THR A 559 11.83 -11.18 41.16
C THR A 559 11.38 -12.05 39.99
N TYR A 560 10.15 -11.88 39.52
CA TYR A 560 9.53 -12.77 38.54
C TYR A 560 9.00 -12.00 37.32
N ALA A 561 8.07 -11.06 37.49
CA ALA A 561 7.30 -10.50 36.37
C ALA A 561 8.11 -9.65 35.38
N SER A 562 9.17 -8.98 35.86
CA SER A 562 10.09 -8.17 35.05
C SER A 562 11.02 -9.04 34.18
N GLN A 563 11.21 -10.30 34.55
CA GLN A 563 11.99 -11.28 33.80
C GLN A 563 11.10 -12.22 32.97
N TYR A 564 9.89 -12.48 33.47
CA TYR A 564 8.89 -13.40 32.92
C TYR A 564 7.50 -12.77 33.07
N PRO A 565 7.04 -11.98 32.10
CA PRO A 565 5.75 -11.30 32.20
C PRO A 565 4.63 -12.33 32.27
N ILE A 566 3.78 -12.13 33.27
CA ILE A 566 2.90 -13.17 33.79
C ILE A 566 1.65 -13.20 32.94
N ILE A 567 1.57 -14.20 32.09
CA ILE A 567 0.30 -14.59 31.51
C ILE A 567 -0.36 -15.58 32.45
N ASP A 568 -1.43 -15.13 33.12
CA ASP A 568 -2.26 -15.98 33.94
C ASP A 568 -3.39 -16.63 33.12
N GLU A 569 -4.07 -17.58 33.75
CA GLU A 569 -5.19 -18.29 33.13
C GLU A 569 -6.37 -17.36 32.75
N PRO A 570 -6.80 -16.41 33.59
CA PRO A 570 -7.81 -15.41 33.23
C PRO A 570 -7.50 -14.60 31.97
N LEU A 571 -6.27 -14.08 31.83
CA LEU A 571 -5.89 -13.32 30.63
C LEU A 571 -5.94 -14.20 29.38
N LEU A 572 -5.45 -15.45 29.44
CA LEU A 572 -5.54 -16.38 28.32
C LEU A 572 -6.97 -16.70 27.93
N ASP A 573 -7.87 -16.87 28.90
CA ASP A 573 -9.28 -17.11 28.63
C ASP A 573 -9.91 -15.90 27.93
N MET A 574 -9.63 -14.67 28.40
CA MET A 574 -10.09 -13.45 27.74
C MET A 574 -9.54 -13.33 26.31
N LEU A 575 -8.24 -13.55 26.11
CA LEU A 575 -7.61 -13.47 24.80
C LEU A 575 -8.14 -14.54 23.84
N ASN A 576 -8.33 -15.77 24.31
CA ASN A 576 -8.91 -16.85 23.50
C ASN A 576 -10.38 -16.56 23.14
N THR A 577 -11.16 -16.02 24.06
CA THR A 577 -12.53 -15.56 23.80
C THR A 577 -12.54 -14.48 22.73
N VAL A 578 -11.68 -13.46 22.83
CA VAL A 578 -11.57 -12.41 21.81
C VAL A 578 -11.23 -12.98 20.44
N ILE A 579 -10.25 -13.88 20.36
CA ILE A 579 -9.84 -14.53 19.11
C ILE A 579 -10.99 -15.38 18.51
N THR A 580 -11.77 -16.05 19.36
CA THR A 580 -12.86 -16.95 18.93
C THR A 580 -14.14 -16.20 18.55
N GLU A 581 -14.53 -15.20 19.32
CA GLU A 581 -15.72 -14.36 19.08
C GLU A 581 -15.52 -13.37 17.93
N SER A 582 -14.27 -12.99 17.67
CA SER A 582 -13.89 -12.30 16.45
C SER A 582 -13.92 -13.31 15.29
N SER A 583 -15.11 -13.51 14.73
CA SER A 583 -15.40 -14.33 13.53
C SER A 583 -14.25 -14.29 12.50
N PRO A 584 -14.03 -15.34 11.67
CA PRO A 584 -12.94 -15.38 10.69
C PRO A 584 -13.20 -14.39 9.55
N ILE A 585 -13.07 -13.10 9.84
CA ILE A 585 -13.04 -12.05 8.84
C ILE A 585 -11.58 -11.99 8.42
N THR A 586 -11.36 -12.30 7.13
CA THR A 586 -10.13 -12.18 6.36
C THR A 586 -9.03 -11.35 7.03
N ALA A 587 -7.78 -11.86 7.05
CA ALA A 587 -6.59 -11.29 7.71
C ALA A 587 -6.34 -9.76 7.57
N ALA A 588 -7.03 -9.09 6.65
CA ALA A 588 -7.05 -7.63 6.46
C ALA A 588 -7.94 -6.83 7.45
N SER A 589 -8.72 -7.47 8.32
CA SER A 589 -9.83 -6.80 9.03
C SER A 589 -9.91 -7.00 10.55
N TYR A 590 -8.87 -7.55 11.18
CA TYR A 590 -8.77 -7.46 12.64
C TYR A 590 -8.63 -5.98 13.05
N PRO A 591 -9.36 -5.52 14.09
CA PRO A 591 -9.09 -4.22 14.68
C PRO A 591 -7.61 -4.17 15.10
N SER A 592 -6.86 -3.23 14.52
CA SER A 592 -5.45 -2.93 14.83
C SER A 592 -5.06 -3.13 16.31
N PRO A 593 -5.91 -2.81 17.30
CA PRO A 593 -5.48 -2.87 18.69
C PRO A 593 -5.53 -4.23 19.40
N ILE A 594 -6.46 -5.14 19.04
CA ILE A 594 -6.42 -6.51 19.60
C ILE A 594 -5.10 -7.15 19.18
N ARG A 595 -4.75 -6.98 17.91
CA ARG A 595 -3.47 -7.39 17.35
C ARG A 595 -2.28 -6.79 18.10
N ASP A 596 -2.29 -5.49 18.41
CA ASP A 596 -1.19 -4.86 19.16
C ASP A 596 -1.10 -5.44 20.59
N THR A 597 -2.24 -5.69 21.26
CA THR A 597 -2.26 -6.39 22.56
C THR A 597 -1.73 -7.82 22.45
N LEU A 598 -2.17 -8.60 21.45
CA LEU A 598 -1.68 -9.95 21.19
C LEU A 598 -0.17 -9.96 20.94
N TYR A 599 0.32 -9.02 20.13
CA TYR A 599 1.74 -8.86 19.85
C TYR A 599 2.55 -8.57 21.11
N ARG A 600 2.14 -7.59 21.92
CA ARG A 600 2.79 -7.26 23.20
C ARG A 600 2.83 -8.46 24.14
N VAL A 601 1.72 -9.18 24.27
CA VAL A 601 1.63 -10.38 25.10
C VAL A 601 2.61 -11.44 24.60
N LEU A 602 2.65 -11.71 23.29
CA LEU A 602 3.55 -12.69 22.69
C LEU A 602 5.03 -12.30 22.76
N GLN A 603 5.37 -11.02 22.58
CA GLN A 603 6.75 -10.53 22.63
C GLN A 603 7.38 -10.74 23.99
N ASN A 604 6.56 -10.61 25.01
CA ASN A 604 6.97 -10.64 26.40
C ASN A 604 6.90 -12.07 26.96
N PHE A 605 6.05 -12.93 26.42
CA PHE A 605 5.82 -14.26 26.97
C PHE A 605 7.06 -15.19 26.94
N TYR A 606 7.19 -16.00 27.98
CA TYR A 606 8.25 -17.00 28.11
C TYR A 606 7.65 -18.39 28.32
N ILE A 607 8.12 -19.36 27.54
CA ILE A 607 7.79 -20.78 27.73
C ILE A 607 9.02 -21.44 28.35
N PRO A 608 8.95 -21.92 29.60
CA PRO A 608 10.06 -22.66 30.19
C PRO A 608 10.23 -24.00 29.49
N ASP A 609 11.47 -24.48 29.48
CA ASP A 609 11.74 -25.88 29.11
C ASP A 609 11.10 -26.78 30.16
N TYR A 610 10.07 -27.51 29.75
CA TYR A 610 9.30 -28.40 30.62
C TYR A 610 10.18 -29.43 31.34
N ASN A 611 11.31 -29.82 30.73
CA ASN A 611 12.23 -30.78 31.32
C ASN A 611 13.04 -30.19 32.48
N LEU A 612 13.25 -28.87 32.48
CA LEU A 612 13.99 -28.15 33.52
C LEU A 612 13.12 -27.76 34.72
N LEU A 613 11.80 -27.85 34.59
CA LEU A 613 10.87 -27.55 35.68
C LEU A 613 10.90 -28.63 36.77
N SER A 614 10.87 -28.18 38.04
CA SER A 614 10.62 -29.04 39.19
C SER A 614 9.20 -29.64 39.13
N ASN A 615 8.94 -30.70 39.90
CA ASN A 615 7.61 -31.33 39.93
C ASN A 615 6.51 -30.38 40.43
N GLU A 616 6.85 -29.46 41.32
CA GLU A 616 5.92 -28.45 41.84
C GLU A 616 5.59 -27.40 40.76
N GLU A 617 6.57 -27.00 39.94
CA GLU A 617 6.36 -26.08 38.82
C GLU A 617 5.63 -26.75 37.64
N LYS A 618 5.85 -28.04 37.40
CA LYS A 618 5.18 -28.78 36.31
C LYS A 618 3.66 -28.84 36.44
N HIS A 619 3.13 -28.81 37.67
CA HIS A 619 1.69 -28.92 37.92
C HIS A 619 0.88 -27.73 37.37
N PRO A 620 1.17 -26.45 37.70
CA PRO A 620 0.48 -25.31 37.11
C PRO A 620 0.71 -25.22 35.58
N TRP A 621 1.91 -25.56 35.10
CA TRP A 621 2.19 -25.59 33.65
C TRP A 621 1.31 -26.58 32.90
N ARG A 622 1.00 -27.76 33.45
CA ARG A 622 0.07 -28.72 32.82
C ARG A 622 -1.34 -28.14 32.60
N LYS A 623 -1.79 -27.26 33.50
CA LYS A 623 -3.12 -26.63 33.40
C LYS A 623 -3.16 -25.53 32.34
N ILE A 624 -2.11 -24.73 32.25
CA ILE A 624 -2.05 -23.55 31.37
C ILE A 624 -1.58 -23.92 29.95
N ASN A 625 -0.74 -24.96 29.80
CA ASN A 625 -0.14 -25.34 28.52
C ASN A 625 -1.16 -25.53 27.37
N PRO A 626 -2.33 -26.18 27.54
CA PRO A 626 -3.33 -26.27 26.48
C PRO A 626 -3.88 -24.89 26.04
N LYS A 627 -4.06 -23.95 26.99
CA LYS A 627 -4.56 -22.60 26.70
C LYS A 627 -3.53 -21.74 25.98
N ILE A 628 -2.27 -21.85 26.38
CA ILE A 628 -1.12 -21.23 25.68
C ILE A 628 -1.00 -21.81 24.26
N THR A 629 -1.08 -23.13 24.12
CA THR A 629 -1.03 -23.81 22.82
C THR A 629 -2.12 -23.26 21.91
N LEU A 630 -3.37 -23.21 22.37
CA LEU A 630 -4.48 -22.63 21.60
C LEU A 630 -4.21 -21.18 21.21
N PHE A 631 -3.79 -20.36 22.18
CA PHE A 631 -3.51 -18.93 21.99
C PHE A 631 -2.42 -18.68 20.94
N LEU A 632 -1.25 -19.32 21.09
CA LEU A 632 -0.11 -19.15 20.19
C LEU A 632 -0.48 -19.56 18.77
N ASN A 633 -1.08 -20.74 18.59
CA ASN A 633 -1.40 -21.25 17.26
C ASN A 633 -2.47 -20.39 16.57
N ASN A 634 -3.50 -19.93 17.30
CA ASN A 634 -4.49 -19.04 16.71
C ASN A 634 -3.88 -17.68 16.36
N ALA A 635 -3.12 -17.06 17.28
CA ALA A 635 -2.51 -15.76 17.05
C ALA A 635 -1.58 -15.78 15.82
N PHE A 636 -0.75 -16.82 15.68
CA PHE A 636 0.10 -16.97 14.51
C PHE A 636 -0.70 -17.22 13.23
N CYS A 637 -1.65 -18.17 13.23
CA CYS A 637 -2.46 -18.45 12.04
C CYS A 637 -3.18 -17.20 11.49
N HIS A 638 -3.56 -16.25 12.37
CA HIS A 638 -4.25 -15.02 11.98
C HIS A 638 -3.34 -13.84 11.63
N HIS A 639 -2.08 -13.81 12.10
CA HIS A 639 -1.24 -12.59 12.04
C HIS A 639 0.16 -12.77 11.43
N LEU A 640 0.58 -14.00 11.07
CA LEU A 640 1.91 -14.31 10.51
C LEU A 640 2.26 -13.55 9.22
N SER A 641 1.30 -12.95 8.51
CA SER A 641 1.56 -12.11 7.34
C SER A 641 2.22 -10.76 7.68
N GLN A 642 2.39 -10.44 8.96
CA GLN A 642 2.97 -9.19 9.44
C GLN A 642 4.40 -9.40 9.96
N LEU A 643 5.29 -8.44 9.67
CA LEU A 643 6.72 -8.54 9.99
C LEU A 643 6.99 -8.84 11.47
N GLY A 644 6.30 -8.18 12.40
CA GLY A 644 6.49 -8.44 13.83
C GLY A 644 6.19 -9.90 14.22
N TYR A 645 5.19 -10.52 13.62
CA TYR A 645 4.82 -11.91 13.95
C TYR A 645 5.79 -12.94 13.36
N ILE A 646 6.57 -12.59 12.32
CA ILE A 646 7.66 -13.42 11.80
C ILE A 646 8.79 -13.53 12.83
N GLU A 647 9.15 -12.41 13.47
CA GLU A 647 10.16 -12.38 14.54
C GLU A 647 9.71 -13.19 15.75
N LEU A 648 8.46 -12.99 16.19
CA LEU A 648 7.86 -13.78 17.27
C LEU A 648 7.84 -15.27 16.92
N TYR A 649 7.41 -15.64 15.71
CA TYR A 649 7.45 -17.05 15.31
C TYR A 649 8.85 -17.63 15.39
N ASN A 650 9.91 -16.90 15.01
CA ASN A 650 11.28 -17.39 15.16
C ASN A 650 11.67 -17.66 16.62
N GLN A 651 11.14 -16.91 17.59
CA GLN A 651 11.29 -17.17 19.02
C GLN A 651 10.58 -18.48 19.43
N TYR A 652 9.38 -18.73 18.91
CA TYR A 652 8.53 -19.86 19.36
C TYR A 652 8.62 -21.14 18.51
N LYS A 653 9.17 -21.08 17.30
CA LYS A 653 9.05 -22.17 16.32
C LYS A 653 9.57 -23.52 16.80
N ASN A 654 10.47 -23.57 17.78
CA ASN A 654 11.06 -24.82 18.26
C ASN A 654 10.33 -25.44 19.47
N TYR A 655 9.34 -24.75 20.04
CA TYR A 655 8.57 -25.29 21.16
C TYR A 655 7.52 -26.30 20.68
N GLU A 656 7.27 -27.33 21.49
CA GLU A 656 6.29 -28.39 21.21
C GLU A 656 4.85 -27.89 21.09
N VAL A 657 4.57 -26.73 21.68
CA VAL A 657 3.24 -26.08 21.63
C VAL A 657 2.90 -25.52 20.25
N ILE A 658 3.85 -25.41 19.32
CA ILE A 658 3.59 -24.95 17.96
C ILE A 658 3.24 -26.16 17.07
N ASN A 659 2.00 -26.18 16.56
CA ASN A 659 1.49 -27.29 15.76
C ASN A 659 1.88 -27.18 14.27
N ALA A 660 1.62 -28.27 13.53
CA ALA A 660 1.91 -28.35 12.10
C ALA A 660 1.16 -27.29 11.28
N LYS A 661 -0.06 -26.93 11.69
CA LYS A 661 -0.87 -25.91 11.02
C LYS A 661 -0.20 -24.54 11.09
N THR A 662 0.24 -24.12 12.28
CA THR A 662 0.98 -22.87 12.47
C THR A 662 2.28 -22.85 11.67
N HIS A 663 3.01 -23.97 11.63
CA HIS A 663 4.18 -24.10 10.77
C HIS A 663 3.84 -23.90 9.29
N TYR A 664 2.71 -24.43 8.81
CA TYR A 664 2.27 -24.22 7.43
C TYR A 664 1.95 -22.75 7.13
N TYR A 665 1.20 -22.05 8.00
CA TYR A 665 0.97 -20.61 7.82
C TYR A 665 2.26 -19.80 7.87
N ALA A 666 3.21 -20.18 8.72
CA ALA A 666 4.51 -19.53 8.81
C ALA A 666 5.32 -19.75 7.53
N MET A 667 5.36 -20.99 7.02
CA MET A 667 6.02 -21.30 5.75
C MET A 667 5.45 -20.44 4.60
N VAL A 668 4.14 -20.26 4.50
CA VAL A 668 3.52 -19.38 3.49
C VAL A 668 3.96 -17.92 3.65
N ALA A 669 4.00 -17.41 4.89
CA ALA A 669 4.46 -16.04 5.17
C ALA A 669 5.95 -15.84 4.83
N PHE A 670 6.81 -16.77 5.24
CA PHE A 670 8.24 -16.74 4.92
C PHE A 670 8.49 -16.89 3.42
N PHE A 671 7.73 -17.74 2.73
CA PHE A 671 7.79 -17.87 1.28
C PHE A 671 7.46 -16.53 0.60
N ARG A 672 6.39 -15.84 1.01
CA ARG A 672 6.06 -14.51 0.48
C ARG A 672 7.18 -13.49 0.75
N SER A 673 7.70 -13.48 1.98
CA SER A 673 8.77 -12.58 2.40
C SER A 673 10.06 -12.78 1.60
N ALA A 674 10.44 -14.02 1.31
CA ALA A 674 11.62 -14.36 0.51
C ALA A 674 11.51 -13.94 -0.97
N HIS A 675 10.27 -13.79 -1.47
CA HIS A 675 9.98 -13.38 -2.84
C HIS A 675 9.60 -11.89 -2.97
N PHE A 676 9.66 -11.12 -1.89
CA PHE A 676 9.44 -9.67 -1.93
C PHE A 676 10.71 -8.92 -2.35
N LYS A 677 10.57 -7.75 -3.00
CA LYS A 677 11.70 -6.96 -3.52
C LYS A 677 12.78 -6.65 -2.48
N TYR A 678 12.38 -6.44 -1.22
CA TYR A 678 13.28 -6.15 -0.10
C TYR A 678 13.59 -7.36 0.78
N ARG A 679 13.45 -8.59 0.22
CA ARG A 679 13.71 -9.91 0.82
C ARG A 679 14.07 -9.86 2.31
N MET A 680 13.08 -10.04 3.18
CA MET A 680 13.30 -10.04 4.63
C MET A 680 13.64 -11.44 5.17
N CYS A 681 13.42 -12.48 4.37
CA CYS A 681 13.76 -13.87 4.70
C CYS A 681 14.58 -14.51 3.57
N ALA A 682 15.39 -15.52 3.90
CA ALA A 682 16.08 -16.34 2.92
C ALA A 682 15.15 -17.46 2.39
N HIS A 683 15.44 -17.99 1.21
CA HIS A 683 14.66 -19.10 0.64
C HIS A 683 14.83 -20.39 1.46
N SER A 684 15.99 -20.58 2.08
CA SER A 684 16.27 -21.67 3.02
C SER A 684 15.34 -21.68 4.24
N ASP A 685 14.84 -20.51 4.67
CA ASP A 685 14.04 -20.41 5.88
C ASP A 685 12.71 -21.14 5.72
N TYR A 686 11.96 -20.90 4.63
CA TYR A 686 10.69 -21.59 4.42
C TYR A 686 10.88 -23.07 4.07
N LEU A 687 11.99 -23.45 3.44
CA LEU A 687 12.29 -24.86 3.16
C LEU A 687 12.51 -25.66 4.44
N SER A 688 13.24 -25.09 5.41
CA SER A 688 13.42 -25.72 6.73
C SER A 688 12.09 -25.92 7.47
N ILE A 689 11.14 -24.98 7.31
CA ILE A 689 9.80 -25.09 7.89
C ILE A 689 9.00 -26.18 7.14
N ALA A 690 9.12 -26.27 5.82
CA ALA A 690 8.46 -27.31 5.03
C ALA A 690 8.87 -28.73 5.46
N ASP A 691 10.16 -28.95 5.73
CA ASP A 691 10.64 -30.24 6.23
C ASP A 691 10.12 -30.54 7.64
N LYS A 692 10.06 -29.52 8.51
CA LYS A 692 9.43 -29.66 9.83
C LYS A 692 7.95 -30.03 9.76
N ILE A 693 7.20 -29.48 8.79
CA ILE A 693 5.80 -29.85 8.56
C ILE A 693 5.70 -31.32 8.16
N LYS A 694 6.56 -31.80 7.24
CA LYS A 694 6.59 -33.21 6.83
C LYS A 694 6.84 -34.14 8.02
N ASP A 695 7.81 -33.80 8.87
CA ASP A 695 8.14 -34.58 10.07
C ASP A 695 6.95 -34.64 11.04
N LEU A 696 6.27 -33.52 11.27
CA LEU A 696 5.12 -33.45 12.18
C LEU A 696 3.91 -34.22 11.65
N ILE A 697 3.64 -34.14 10.35
CA ILE A 697 2.60 -34.93 9.68
C ILE A 697 2.93 -36.42 9.77
N ALA A 698 4.18 -36.81 9.52
CA ALA A 698 4.62 -38.20 9.59
C ALA A 698 4.47 -38.81 11.00
N LYS A 699 4.70 -38.02 12.05
CA LYS A 699 4.56 -38.46 13.46
C LYS A 699 3.10 -38.58 13.92
N ASN A 700 2.16 -37.83 13.33
CA ASN A 700 0.79 -37.66 13.86
C ASN A 700 -0.34 -38.01 12.86
N LYS A 701 -0.06 -38.90 11.89
CA LYS A 701 -0.93 -39.23 10.73
C LYS A 701 -2.40 -39.55 11.04
N THR A 702 -2.73 -39.96 12.26
CA THR A 702 -4.07 -40.42 12.65
C THR A 702 -4.94 -39.34 13.31
N THR A 703 -4.41 -38.15 13.54
CA THR A 703 -5.18 -37.06 14.17
C THR A 703 -6.07 -36.35 13.13
N ALA A 704 -7.30 -35.99 13.52
CA ALA A 704 -8.25 -35.32 12.63
C ALA A 704 -7.68 -33.98 12.10
N GLU A 705 -6.95 -33.24 12.94
CA GLU A 705 -6.29 -31.99 12.59
C GLU A 705 -5.26 -32.16 11.47
N ILE A 706 -4.43 -33.22 11.51
CA ILE A 706 -3.44 -33.50 10.46
C ILE A 706 -4.11 -33.92 9.16
N ILE A 707 -5.19 -34.70 9.21
CA ILE A 707 -5.95 -35.08 8.01
C ILE A 707 -6.55 -33.84 7.32
N GLU A 708 -7.05 -32.89 8.09
CA GLU A 708 -7.56 -31.61 7.55
C GLU A 708 -6.43 -30.77 6.97
N LEU A 709 -5.32 -30.63 7.68
CA LEU A 709 -4.14 -29.90 7.20
C LEU A 709 -3.58 -30.52 5.91
N GLU A 710 -3.50 -31.84 5.78
CA GLU A 710 -3.06 -32.48 4.54
C GLU A 710 -3.96 -32.13 3.35
N LYS A 711 -5.28 -32.07 3.56
CA LYS A 711 -6.22 -31.65 2.52
C LYS A 711 -5.99 -30.18 2.14
N GLU A 712 -5.78 -29.32 3.13
CA GLU A 712 -5.46 -27.90 2.94
C GLU A 712 -4.17 -27.72 2.13
N ILE A 713 -3.08 -28.41 2.52
CA ILE A 713 -1.80 -28.37 1.82
C ILE A 713 -1.95 -28.91 0.40
N LYS A 714 -2.58 -30.06 0.19
CA LYS A 714 -2.77 -30.65 -1.16
C LYS A 714 -3.56 -29.73 -2.09
N ALA A 715 -4.55 -29.00 -1.56
CA ALA A 715 -5.32 -28.01 -2.33
C ALA A 715 -4.56 -26.71 -2.58
N SER A 716 -3.51 -26.42 -1.80
CA SER A 716 -2.78 -25.16 -1.86
C SER A 716 -1.93 -25.00 -3.14
N PRO A 717 -1.81 -23.79 -3.69
CA PRO A 717 -0.89 -23.51 -4.79
C PRO A 717 0.59 -23.72 -4.39
N ILE A 718 0.93 -23.47 -3.13
CA ILE A 718 2.33 -23.58 -2.65
C ILE A 718 2.81 -25.04 -2.65
N ASN A 719 1.91 -26.02 -2.45
CA ASN A 719 2.28 -27.43 -2.56
C ASN A 719 2.72 -27.79 -3.98
N LYS A 720 2.12 -27.21 -5.02
CA LYS A 720 2.56 -27.42 -6.41
C LYS A 720 3.96 -26.88 -6.67
N ILE A 721 4.38 -25.86 -5.91
CA ILE A 721 5.66 -25.19 -6.06
C ILE A 721 6.75 -25.91 -5.25
N LEU A 722 6.44 -26.29 -4.00
CA LEU A 722 7.41 -26.84 -3.05
C LEU A 722 7.37 -28.37 -2.91
N ASN A 723 6.32 -29.03 -3.43
CA ASN A 723 6.09 -30.46 -3.31
C ASN A 723 6.21 -30.97 -1.85
N ILE A 724 5.35 -30.42 -0.98
CA ILE A 724 5.38 -30.68 0.46
C ILE A 724 4.82 -32.08 0.76
N LEU A 725 3.71 -32.45 0.10
CA LEU A 725 2.99 -33.72 0.26
C LEU A 725 2.83 -34.50 -1.04
#